data_AF-A0AAD8NW84-F1
#
_entry.id   AF-A0AAD8NW84-F1
#
_cell.length_a   1.000
_cell.length_b   1.000
_cell.length_c   1.000
_cell.angle_alpha   90.00
_cell.angle_beta   90.00
_cell.angle_gamma   90.00
#
_symmetry.space_group_name_H-M   'P 1'
#
loop_
_entity.id
_entity.type
_entity.pdbx_description
1 polymer ?
#
loop_
_entity_poly.entity_id
_entity_poly.type
_entity_poly.pdbx_seq_one_letter_code
_entity_poly.pdbx_strand_id
1 'polypeptide(L)'
;MIIAVLYLLFLVLPCWAKLSFNFTSFNPNNHDLNYSGDAAPSSPVIQLTRNQQDKEMHWSTGRVTYYKLFHLWDRNSGELADFTTRFTFTINAGDQAMYGDGMAFFLAPEGFQIPSKQEGGGIGLAGGDQVFNSTLNPFVAVEFDTFTNGWDPVGEHVGININSMISITNVTWSNVVSDGKMNTARVTYNSTAKRLSVVFTGFNGDQLYTQRIIAHVDMRKYLPENVSIGFSASTGDYFEIHTLHSWDFESSLPIDEQIIDPIGSGSGSIGSAPVPSATETVSAPNNERTKVMLGLGLSVCALVTGYFIFCSLKKRMIISRKKKNEDQDEDGMNDATQEYELGIESGPRKLTYKQLAIATNNFSKEVKIGQGGFGGVYKGFLKELQSYVAVKKISSGSKQGIKEYAAEVKTISRLRHRNLVNLIGWCHEGKELLLVYEFMSNGSLDSHLFKGSSLLTWSVRYNVVRGLASALLYLQEEWEQCVLHRDIKSSNIMLDSNFNAKLGDFGLARLVDHEKGSQTTILAGTMGYMAPECILTGKAGKVSDVYSFGVVTLEIATGKKPLDPMAKDGHIRLVDRVWDLYGRGKLSEAVDMKLEADFDEHEMERLITVGLWCAQTDPNVRPSIKQAIQVLNFEAPLPNLSKIAPTTIFAPPPINMSAFWSSPSFDLTGFGSDNTGSSKLTNSSSTTSFVFCLRIDRMELKILEQYILGGIIVTWLGFALIYFLGVKKNKPEDDLDILKSTNNETRRVQNDGATDIIIVGAGVAGAALAYSLGKDGRRVLVIERDMGLQDRIVGELLQPGGYMKLIQLDLEDCVENIDAQKVFGYALFMDGKSTKLAYPLEKFTRDVAGRSFHNGRFVQRMREKAATVPNVRLEQGTVTALIEEKGSVRGVRYKTRAGEDITANAPLTIVCDGCFSNLRRGLCKPEVDIPSSFAALLLKNCEAPYPNHGHVILAEPSPILCYRISSTEIRCLVDFPGKKMPSVGNGDMALHLKTKVAQQIPPELRGGFIAAVDEGSIKTMANRSMPAAPQPTPGAILLGDSFNMRHPLTGGGMTVALSDVVIVRDLLRPLENINDPFTLCNHLDSFYTLRKPVASTINTLAGALYKVFSVSPDQARTELRQACFDYLSLGGIFSSGPIALLSGLNPKPSSLVLHFFSVAIFGVGRLLLPFPSPQRSWISLRLILDASGIIFPILKAEGAAKMVLSAANPAYYKSPFLH
;
A
#
# COMPACT_ATOMS: atom_id res chain seq x y z
N MET A 1 -9.77 26.72 4.57
CA MET A 1 -9.57 25.54 3.71
C MET A 1 -9.04 25.93 2.33
N ILE A 2 -9.70 26.82 1.57
CA ILE A 2 -9.21 27.32 0.27
C ILE A 2 -7.85 28.04 0.39
N ILE A 3 -7.64 28.86 1.42
CA ILE A 3 -6.33 29.47 1.68
C ILE A 3 -5.30 28.41 2.08
N ALA A 4 -5.66 27.37 2.83
CA ALA A 4 -4.73 26.30 3.20
C ALA A 4 -4.39 25.38 2.01
N VAL A 5 -5.33 25.18 1.06
CA VAL A 5 -5.12 24.44 -0.19
C VAL A 5 -4.38 25.30 -1.21
N LEU A 6 -4.60 26.61 -1.26
CA LEU A 6 -3.80 27.57 -2.04
C LEU A 6 -2.41 27.76 -1.44
N TYR A 7 -2.27 27.73 -0.11
CA TYR A 7 -0.98 27.75 0.58
C TYR A 7 -0.25 26.41 0.38
N LEU A 8 -0.96 25.28 0.32
CA LEU A 8 -0.39 23.98 -0.09
C LEU A 8 -0.03 23.96 -1.59
N LEU A 9 -0.83 24.59 -2.47
CA LEU A 9 -0.56 24.68 -3.92
C LEU A 9 0.57 25.68 -4.24
N PHE A 10 0.76 26.73 -3.42
CA PHE A 10 1.91 27.64 -3.50
C PHE A 10 3.15 27.09 -2.78
N LEU A 11 2.99 26.20 -1.80
CA LEU A 11 4.09 25.44 -1.18
C LEU A 11 4.48 24.18 -1.99
N VAL A 12 3.71 23.80 -3.01
CA VAL A 12 3.95 22.63 -3.88
C VAL A 12 4.14 23.03 -5.35
N LEU A 13 4.33 24.32 -5.65
CA LEU A 13 5.14 24.66 -6.82
C LEU A 13 6.60 24.44 -6.41
N PRO A 14 7.33 23.45 -6.96
CA PRO A 14 8.78 23.51 -6.86
C PRO A 14 9.16 24.85 -7.49
N CYS A 15 9.83 25.72 -6.73
CA CYS A 15 10.67 26.69 -7.40
C CYS A 15 11.72 25.84 -8.10
N TRP A 16 11.67 25.78 -9.43
CA TRP A 16 12.61 25.08 -10.29
C TRP A 16 13.99 25.71 -10.06
N ALA A 17 14.71 25.26 -9.03
CA ALA A 17 16.00 25.82 -8.65
C ALA A 17 17.10 25.14 -9.46
N LYS A 18 17.77 25.94 -10.30
CA LYS A 18 19.02 25.59 -10.98
C LYS A 18 20.04 25.10 -9.95
N LEU A 19 20.84 24.07 -10.28
CA LEU A 19 22.00 23.74 -9.45
C LEU A 19 23.02 24.87 -9.58
N SER A 20 23.16 25.64 -8.51
CA SER A 20 24.27 26.57 -8.36
C SER A 20 24.84 26.59 -6.95
N PHE A 21 26.15 26.70 -6.86
CA PHE A 21 26.89 26.94 -5.63
C PHE A 21 28.18 27.69 -5.94
N ASN A 22 28.75 28.33 -4.92
CA ASN A 22 29.98 29.08 -5.04
C ASN A 22 30.78 28.98 -3.73
N PHE A 23 31.84 28.18 -3.75
CA PHE A 23 32.80 28.05 -2.67
C PHE A 23 34.03 28.91 -2.96
N THR A 24 34.16 30.02 -2.26
CA THR A 24 35.36 30.89 -2.30
C THR A 24 36.43 30.49 -1.28
N SER A 25 36.07 29.62 -0.32
CA SER A 25 36.96 28.96 0.64
C SER A 25 36.28 27.71 1.19
N PHE A 26 37.06 26.81 1.78
CA PHE A 26 36.60 25.53 2.31
C PHE A 26 36.82 25.44 3.83
N ASN A 27 35.77 25.09 4.56
CA ASN A 27 35.78 24.96 6.02
C ASN A 27 35.53 23.47 6.40
N PRO A 28 36.26 22.90 7.38
CA PRO A 28 36.05 21.55 7.89
C PRO A 28 34.62 21.22 8.32
N ASN A 29 33.84 22.24 8.71
CA ASN A 29 32.44 22.08 9.14
C ASN A 29 31.42 22.18 7.99
N ASN A 30 31.86 22.25 6.73
CA ASN A 30 30.96 22.32 5.59
C ASN A 30 30.38 20.93 5.26
N HIS A 31 29.07 20.76 5.48
CA HIS A 31 28.35 19.52 5.21
C HIS A 31 27.92 19.34 3.75
N ASP A 32 28.17 20.33 2.88
CA ASP A 32 27.80 20.28 1.46
C ASP A 32 28.81 19.50 0.59
N LEU A 33 29.91 19.02 1.16
CA LEU A 33 30.98 18.31 0.45
C LEU A 33 31.23 16.94 1.08
N ASN A 34 31.26 15.91 0.23
CA ASN A 34 31.56 14.53 0.61
C ASN A 34 33.00 14.19 0.23
N TYR A 35 33.82 13.82 1.22
CA TYR A 35 35.21 13.43 1.05
C TYR A 35 35.36 11.91 1.07
N SER A 36 36.26 11.38 0.24
CA SER A 36 36.55 9.94 0.14
C SER A 36 38.02 9.71 -0.23
N GLY A 37 38.55 8.54 0.12
CA GLY A 37 40.00 8.28 0.02
C GLY A 37 40.79 9.15 0.99
N ASP A 38 41.93 9.67 0.54
CA ASP A 38 42.81 10.55 1.33
C ASP A 38 42.41 12.04 1.29
N ALA A 39 41.32 12.40 0.59
CA ALA A 39 40.92 13.81 0.51
C ALA A 39 40.42 14.34 1.86
N ALA A 40 40.90 15.51 2.26
CA ALA A 40 40.55 16.11 3.55
C ALA A 40 40.42 17.64 3.46
N PRO A 41 39.50 18.25 4.24
CA PRO A 41 39.43 19.70 4.36
C PRO A 41 40.63 20.24 5.17
N SER A 42 41.34 21.21 4.62
CA SER A 42 42.47 21.91 5.25
C SER A 42 42.23 23.42 5.20
N SER A 43 41.33 23.92 6.04
CA SER A 43 40.85 25.33 6.04
C SER A 43 41.97 26.34 5.74
N PRO A 44 41.88 27.16 4.68
CA PRO A 44 40.71 27.46 3.84
C PRO A 44 40.60 26.65 2.54
N VAL A 45 41.35 25.55 2.38
CA VAL A 45 41.47 24.78 1.13
C VAL A 45 41.00 23.33 1.28
N ILE A 46 40.86 22.61 0.16
CA ILE A 46 40.71 21.15 0.15
C ILE A 46 42.01 20.52 -0.34
N GLN A 47 42.47 19.54 0.41
CA GLN A 47 43.64 18.75 0.07
C GLN A 47 43.15 17.43 -0.55
N LEU A 48 43.42 17.20 -1.84
CA LEU A 48 42.92 16.02 -2.56
C LEU A 48 43.82 14.80 -2.39
N THR A 49 45.12 14.98 -2.22
CA THR A 49 46.12 13.94 -1.93
C THR A 49 46.85 14.25 -0.62
N ARG A 50 47.45 13.24 0.03
CA ARG A 50 48.24 13.42 1.26
C ARG A 50 49.30 14.53 1.12
N ASN A 51 49.61 15.21 2.22
CA ASN A 51 50.57 16.32 2.23
C ASN A 51 51.76 16.03 3.16
N GLN A 52 52.69 16.98 3.30
CA GLN A 52 53.93 16.84 4.09
C GLN A 52 53.72 16.53 5.59
N GLN A 53 52.51 16.69 6.13
CA GLN A 53 52.19 16.28 7.50
C GLN A 53 51.94 14.77 7.62
N ASP A 54 51.61 14.11 6.51
CA ASP A 54 51.42 12.67 6.40
C ASP A 54 52.77 11.98 6.11
N LYS A 55 53.11 10.95 6.89
CA LYS A 55 54.45 10.32 6.84
C LYS A 55 54.79 9.62 5.51
N GLU A 56 53.81 9.40 4.62
CA GLU A 56 53.96 8.72 3.32
C GLU A 56 52.99 9.32 2.26
N MET A 57 53.54 10.01 1.23
CA MET A 57 52.78 10.71 0.17
C MET A 57 52.64 9.93 -1.15
N HIS A 58 53.31 8.79 -1.27
CA HIS A 58 53.18 7.88 -2.42
C HIS A 58 51.85 7.13 -2.37
N TRP A 59 51.35 6.71 -3.53
CA TRP A 59 50.11 5.90 -3.63
C TRP A 59 48.89 6.54 -2.94
N SER A 60 48.82 7.87 -2.95
CA SER A 60 47.69 8.60 -2.37
C SER A 60 46.57 8.70 -3.39
N THR A 61 45.31 8.54 -2.96
CA THR A 61 44.15 8.76 -3.84
C THR A 61 43.03 9.36 -3.04
N GLY A 62 42.54 10.52 -3.47
CA GLY A 62 41.44 11.18 -2.79
C GLY A 62 40.47 11.84 -3.75
N ARG A 63 39.24 12.00 -3.27
CA ARG A 63 38.12 12.50 -4.05
C ARG A 63 37.17 13.32 -3.18
N VAL A 64 36.74 14.45 -3.72
CA VAL A 64 35.68 15.28 -3.14
C VAL A 64 34.51 15.40 -4.12
N THR A 65 33.28 15.29 -3.63
CA THR A 65 32.05 15.42 -4.43
C THR A 65 31.06 16.37 -3.77
N TYR A 66 30.26 17.06 -4.57
CA TYR A 66 29.15 17.85 -4.05
C TYR A 66 28.01 16.94 -3.56
N TYR A 67 27.38 17.28 -2.42
CA TYR A 67 26.40 16.40 -1.79
C TYR A 67 25.12 16.18 -2.61
N LYS A 68 24.71 17.15 -3.43
CA LYS A 68 23.55 16.99 -4.34
C LYS A 68 23.98 16.48 -5.70
N LEU A 69 23.19 15.57 -6.26
CA LEU A 69 23.35 15.13 -7.65
C LEU A 69 22.94 16.24 -8.62
N PHE A 70 23.65 16.32 -9.74
CA PHE A 70 23.33 17.19 -10.86
C PHE A 70 22.42 16.47 -11.85
N HIS A 71 21.22 17.02 -12.09
CA HIS A 71 20.30 16.54 -13.12
C HIS A 71 20.79 17.00 -14.51
N LEU A 72 21.54 16.11 -15.17
CA LEU A 72 22.24 16.40 -16.42
C LEU A 72 21.29 16.40 -17.63
N TRP A 73 20.33 15.46 -17.70
CA TRP A 73 19.34 15.40 -18.79
C TRP A 73 18.06 14.68 -18.36
N ASP A 74 16.97 14.96 -19.07
CA ASP A 74 15.66 14.34 -18.85
C ASP A 74 15.37 13.27 -19.92
N ARG A 75 15.03 12.05 -19.50
CA ARG A 75 14.75 10.92 -20.40
C ARG A 75 13.45 11.06 -21.19
N ASN A 76 12.47 11.80 -20.68
CA ASN A 76 11.16 11.92 -21.29
C ASN A 76 11.13 12.99 -22.39
N SER A 77 11.77 14.14 -22.16
CA SER A 77 11.91 15.22 -23.13
C SER A 77 13.14 15.07 -24.03
N GLY A 78 14.17 14.36 -23.55
CA GLY A 78 15.48 14.27 -24.20
C GLY A 78 16.32 15.54 -24.08
N GLU A 79 15.85 16.54 -23.31
CA GLU A 79 16.56 17.80 -23.07
C GLU A 79 17.78 17.59 -22.16
N LEU A 80 18.85 18.33 -22.45
CA LEU A 80 20.16 18.20 -21.81
C LEU A 80 20.56 19.56 -21.22
N ALA A 81 21.10 19.57 -20.00
CA ALA A 81 21.46 20.78 -19.29
C ALA A 81 22.69 21.46 -19.89
N ASP A 82 22.68 22.79 -19.96
CA ASP A 82 23.92 23.57 -20.02
C ASP A 82 24.48 23.68 -18.61
N PHE A 83 25.81 23.70 -18.49
CA PHE A 83 26.45 24.04 -17.22
C PHE A 83 27.74 24.80 -17.43
N THR A 84 28.13 25.56 -16.40
CA THR A 84 29.45 26.16 -16.27
C THR A 84 29.97 25.89 -14.86
N THR A 85 31.21 25.46 -14.76
CA THR A 85 31.94 25.42 -13.49
C THR A 85 33.25 26.16 -13.63
N ARG A 86 33.66 26.84 -12.56
CA ARG A 86 35.00 27.43 -12.46
C ARG A 86 35.62 27.00 -11.14
N PHE A 87 36.92 26.81 -11.15
CA PHE A 87 37.66 26.44 -9.96
C PHE A 87 39.09 26.93 -10.04
N THR A 88 39.67 27.14 -8.87
CA THR A 88 41.09 27.48 -8.73
C THR A 88 41.81 26.39 -7.94
N PHE A 89 42.99 26.01 -8.40
CA PHE A 89 43.74 24.89 -7.86
C PHE A 89 45.25 25.13 -7.98
N THR A 90 46.02 24.40 -7.18
CA THR A 90 47.49 24.34 -7.25
C THR A 90 47.92 22.88 -7.25
N ILE A 91 48.89 22.55 -8.10
CA ILE A 91 49.61 21.29 -8.08
C ILE A 91 51.05 21.62 -7.72
N ASN A 92 51.56 21.04 -6.64
CA ASN A 92 52.88 21.36 -6.09
C ASN A 92 53.69 20.10 -5.80
N ALA A 93 54.81 19.93 -6.51
CA ALA A 93 55.75 18.84 -6.28
C ALA A 93 56.98 19.22 -5.42
N GLY A 94 57.12 20.49 -5.04
CA GLY A 94 58.32 21.03 -4.39
C GLY A 94 59.55 20.97 -5.29
N ASP A 95 60.74 20.80 -4.70
CA ASP A 95 62.04 20.77 -5.40
C ASP A 95 62.34 19.43 -6.12
N GLN A 96 61.32 18.60 -6.39
CA GLN A 96 61.53 17.28 -7.01
C GLN A 96 61.67 17.38 -8.54
N ALA A 97 62.60 16.58 -9.10
CA ALA A 97 62.83 16.51 -10.55
C ALA A 97 61.78 15.68 -11.31
N MET A 98 61.01 14.84 -10.60
CA MET A 98 59.96 13.97 -11.14
C MET A 98 58.76 14.06 -10.19
N TYR A 99 57.54 14.14 -10.72
CA TYR A 99 56.32 14.42 -9.97
C TYR A 99 55.13 13.55 -10.40
N GLY A 100 53.99 13.70 -9.71
CA GLY A 100 52.87 12.76 -9.74
C GLY A 100 51.94 12.86 -10.95
N ASP A 101 50.85 12.08 -10.90
CA ASP A 101 49.95 11.75 -12.01
C ASP A 101 48.74 12.70 -12.22
N GLY A 102 48.61 13.77 -11.44
CA GLY A 102 47.64 14.84 -11.70
C GLY A 102 46.27 14.73 -11.03
N MET A 103 45.34 15.57 -11.51
CA MET A 103 43.96 15.70 -10.99
C MET A 103 42.91 15.86 -12.08
N ALA A 104 41.65 15.53 -11.77
CA ALA A 104 40.55 15.62 -12.71
C ALA A 104 39.26 16.20 -12.09
N PHE A 105 38.56 17.05 -12.86
CA PHE A 105 37.14 17.36 -12.63
C PHE A 105 36.28 16.35 -13.39
N PHE A 106 35.35 15.67 -12.71
CA PHE A 106 34.58 14.58 -13.32
C PHE A 106 33.06 14.69 -13.11
N LEU A 107 32.32 14.09 -14.05
CA LEU A 107 30.91 13.76 -13.95
C LEU A 107 30.76 12.23 -14.03
N ALA A 108 30.11 11.60 -13.04
CA ALA A 108 29.95 10.15 -12.96
C ALA A 108 28.62 9.73 -12.29
N PRO A 109 28.13 8.48 -12.43
CA PRO A 109 26.93 8.00 -11.75
C PRO A 109 26.98 8.10 -10.22
N GLU A 110 25.81 8.16 -9.58
CA GLU A 110 25.71 8.09 -8.12
C GLU A 110 26.37 6.81 -7.59
N GLY A 111 27.19 6.95 -6.54
CA GLY A 111 27.91 5.83 -5.95
C GLY A 111 29.16 5.38 -6.72
N PHE A 112 29.63 6.15 -7.71
CA PHE A 112 30.92 5.94 -8.36
C PHE A 112 32.05 5.84 -7.30
N GLN A 113 32.72 4.68 -7.24
CA GLN A 113 33.72 4.37 -6.20
C GLN A 113 35.14 4.70 -6.67
N ILE A 114 36.07 4.82 -5.73
CA ILE A 114 37.51 4.86 -6.04
C ILE A 114 37.93 3.43 -6.44
N PRO A 115 38.69 3.24 -7.55
CA PRO A 115 39.15 1.92 -7.97
C PRO A 115 39.92 1.18 -6.85
N SER A 116 39.74 -0.14 -6.78
CA SER A 116 40.38 -1.00 -5.76
C SER A 116 41.88 -1.20 -5.98
N LYS A 117 42.33 -1.11 -7.24
CA LYS A 117 43.74 -0.99 -7.60
C LYS A 117 44.07 0.50 -7.68
N GLN A 118 44.86 0.99 -6.74
CA GLN A 118 45.38 2.35 -6.75
C GLN A 118 46.54 2.40 -7.73
N GLU A 119 46.30 2.92 -8.93
CA GLU A 119 47.32 3.18 -9.94
C GLU A 119 47.36 4.70 -10.17
N GLY A 120 48.56 5.29 -10.10
CA GLY A 120 48.77 6.74 -10.21
C GLY A 120 48.10 7.33 -11.45
N GLY A 121 48.44 6.82 -12.63
CA GLY A 121 47.90 7.24 -13.94
C GLY A 121 46.39 7.02 -14.14
N GLY A 122 45.70 6.46 -13.14
CA GLY A 122 44.25 6.36 -13.12
C GLY A 122 43.55 7.64 -12.63
N ILE A 123 44.29 8.59 -12.02
CA ILE A 123 43.80 9.85 -11.41
C ILE A 123 42.62 9.61 -10.44
N GLY A 124 42.59 8.42 -9.83
CA GLY A 124 41.49 7.94 -8.99
C GLY A 124 40.16 7.71 -9.73
N LEU A 125 40.11 7.74 -11.07
CA LEU A 125 38.91 7.49 -11.90
C LEU A 125 38.86 6.06 -12.47
N ALA A 126 40.00 5.49 -12.85
CA ALA A 126 40.12 4.14 -13.38
C ALA A 126 41.35 3.41 -12.81
N GLY A 127 41.41 2.08 -12.91
CA GLY A 127 42.58 1.30 -12.49
C GLY A 127 42.58 -0.10 -13.09
N GLY A 128 43.76 -0.67 -13.28
CA GLY A 128 43.98 -1.95 -13.95
C GLY A 128 43.46 -1.96 -15.39
N ASP A 129 42.76 -3.02 -15.78
CA ASP A 129 42.23 -3.18 -17.14
C ASP A 129 41.16 -2.14 -17.53
N GLN A 130 40.67 -1.33 -16.57
CA GLN A 130 39.66 -0.29 -16.82
C GLN A 130 40.26 1.03 -17.33
N VAL A 131 41.58 1.22 -17.29
CA VAL A 131 42.26 2.45 -17.74
C VAL A 131 41.93 2.79 -19.20
N PHE A 132 41.79 1.77 -20.06
CA PHE A 132 41.54 1.97 -21.48
C PHE A 132 40.07 1.89 -21.89
N ASN A 133 39.22 1.22 -21.10
CA ASN A 133 37.81 1.02 -21.42
C ASN A 133 36.99 0.69 -20.16
N SER A 134 36.55 1.73 -19.46
CA SER A 134 35.69 1.61 -18.30
C SER A 134 34.22 1.38 -18.72
N THR A 135 33.84 0.11 -18.90
CA THR A 135 32.45 -0.26 -19.20
C THR A 135 31.59 -0.41 -17.94
N LEU A 136 32.21 -0.66 -16.79
CA LEU A 136 31.51 -0.86 -15.52
C LEU A 136 31.26 0.46 -14.78
N ASN A 137 32.14 1.46 -14.95
CA ASN A 137 32.07 2.75 -14.25
C ASN A 137 32.21 3.91 -15.24
N PRO A 138 31.13 4.35 -15.91
CA PRO A 138 31.24 5.40 -16.92
C PRO A 138 31.52 6.77 -16.29
N PHE A 139 32.33 7.59 -16.95
CA PHE A 139 32.66 8.95 -16.53
C PHE A 139 32.99 9.85 -17.74
N VAL A 140 32.77 11.15 -17.56
CA VAL A 140 33.35 12.20 -18.42
C VAL A 140 34.17 13.11 -17.53
N ALA A 141 35.44 13.33 -17.89
CA ALA A 141 36.36 14.09 -17.07
C ALA A 141 37.19 15.09 -17.87
N VAL A 142 37.66 16.12 -17.17
CA VAL A 142 38.71 17.03 -17.64
C VAL A 142 39.92 16.76 -16.77
N GLU A 143 40.96 16.17 -17.36
CA GLU A 143 42.22 15.84 -16.69
C GLU A 143 43.22 16.99 -16.81
N PHE A 144 43.97 17.21 -15.73
CA PHE A 144 45.15 18.04 -15.65
C PHE A 144 46.29 17.09 -15.26
N ASP A 145 46.93 16.54 -16.29
CA ASP A 145 47.89 15.45 -16.17
C ASP A 145 49.31 16.02 -16.20
N THR A 146 50.07 15.62 -15.18
CA THR A 146 51.42 16.06 -14.89
C THR A 146 52.45 14.94 -15.10
N PHE A 147 52.01 13.70 -15.38
CA PHE A 147 52.90 12.57 -15.60
C PHE A 147 52.62 11.88 -16.94
N THR A 148 53.66 11.68 -17.75
CA THR A 148 53.51 10.99 -19.03
C THR A 148 53.52 9.47 -18.84
N ASN A 149 52.35 8.82 -18.88
CA ASN A 149 52.26 7.36 -19.02
C ASN A 149 52.46 6.92 -20.48
N GLY A 150 52.55 5.61 -20.72
CA GLY A 150 52.81 5.04 -22.05
C GLY A 150 51.71 5.29 -23.10
N TRP A 151 50.56 5.84 -22.70
CA TRP A 151 49.42 6.17 -23.55
C TRP A 151 49.18 7.67 -23.71
N ASP A 152 49.94 8.50 -23.01
CA ASP A 152 49.76 9.95 -22.99
C ASP A 152 50.51 10.66 -24.12
N PRO A 153 50.08 11.87 -24.49
CA PRO A 153 50.93 12.76 -25.28
C PRO A 153 52.22 13.07 -24.51
N VAL A 154 53.26 13.47 -25.24
CA VAL A 154 54.57 13.75 -24.64
C VAL A 154 54.48 15.02 -23.78
N GLY A 155 54.79 14.88 -22.48
CA GLY A 155 54.79 15.96 -21.50
C GLY A 155 53.46 16.15 -20.77
N GLU A 156 53.36 17.21 -19.98
CA GLU A 156 52.13 17.58 -19.25
C GLU A 156 51.03 18.03 -20.22
N HIS A 157 49.78 17.67 -19.94
CA HIS A 157 48.65 18.03 -20.78
C HIS A 157 47.37 18.27 -20.01
N VAL A 158 46.47 19.05 -20.61
CA VAL A 158 45.06 19.10 -20.22
C VAL A 158 44.24 18.37 -21.25
N GLY A 159 43.40 17.46 -20.78
CA GLY A 159 42.69 16.49 -21.60
C GLY A 159 41.19 16.42 -21.31
N ILE A 160 40.43 15.85 -22.24
CA ILE A 160 39.02 15.47 -22.04
C ILE A 160 38.90 13.96 -22.24
N ASN A 161 38.42 13.28 -21.20
CA ASN A 161 38.34 11.83 -21.12
C ASN A 161 36.89 11.37 -21.12
N ILE A 162 36.62 10.25 -21.80
CA ILE A 162 35.31 9.61 -21.83
C ILE A 162 35.50 8.11 -21.64
N ASN A 163 35.14 7.59 -20.46
CA ASN A 163 35.26 6.18 -20.09
C ASN A 163 36.67 5.57 -20.31
N SER A 164 37.71 6.38 -20.46
CA SER A 164 39.08 5.97 -20.77
C SER A 164 40.02 7.09 -20.37
N MET A 165 41.19 6.75 -19.82
CA MET A 165 42.25 7.74 -19.52
C MET A 165 42.96 8.23 -20.79
N ILE A 166 42.72 7.60 -21.96
CA ILE A 166 43.17 8.18 -23.23
C ILE A 166 42.25 9.34 -23.60
N SER A 167 42.80 10.54 -23.56
CA SER A 167 42.10 11.77 -23.92
C SER A 167 41.60 11.79 -25.36
N ILE A 168 40.32 12.13 -25.56
CA ILE A 168 39.74 12.30 -26.90
C ILE A 168 40.17 13.62 -27.56
N THR A 169 40.59 14.59 -26.75
CA THR A 169 41.26 15.82 -27.17
C THR A 169 42.16 16.26 -26.02
N ASN A 170 43.36 16.73 -26.35
CA ASN A 170 44.30 17.26 -25.38
C ASN A 170 45.07 18.45 -25.96
N VAL A 171 45.78 19.17 -25.09
CA VAL A 171 46.79 20.14 -25.48
C VAL A 171 47.91 20.12 -24.44
N THR A 172 49.14 20.31 -24.89
CA THR A 172 50.28 20.48 -24.00
C THR A 172 50.03 21.64 -23.05
N TRP A 173 50.18 21.36 -21.76
CA TRP A 173 50.05 22.32 -20.69
C TRP A 173 51.45 22.69 -20.23
N SER A 174 51.84 23.96 -20.33
CA SER A 174 53.07 24.42 -19.68
C SER A 174 52.65 24.97 -18.33
N ASN A 175 52.92 24.23 -17.26
CA ASN A 175 52.75 24.70 -15.90
C ASN A 175 54.08 24.55 -15.15
N VAL A 176 54.32 25.42 -14.18
CA VAL A 176 55.50 25.29 -13.30
C VAL A 176 55.05 24.56 -12.05
N VAL A 177 54.95 23.23 -12.14
CA VAL A 177 54.45 22.34 -11.07
C VAL A 177 55.34 22.41 -9.81
N SER A 178 56.62 22.72 -9.96
CA SER A 178 57.58 22.90 -8.85
C SER A 178 57.24 24.08 -7.92
N ASP A 179 56.61 25.13 -8.45
CA ASP A 179 56.37 26.39 -7.73
C ASP A 179 54.98 26.46 -7.09
N GLY A 180 54.11 25.48 -7.36
CA GLY A 180 52.73 25.48 -6.87
C GLY A 180 51.90 26.69 -7.32
N LYS A 181 52.14 27.22 -8.53
CA LYS A 181 51.44 28.42 -9.04
C LYS A 181 49.94 28.18 -9.15
N MET A 182 49.15 29.18 -8.75
CA MET A 182 47.68 29.10 -8.75
C MET A 182 47.13 29.13 -10.17
N ASN A 183 46.43 28.06 -10.53
CA ASN A 183 45.77 27.90 -11.81
C ASN A 183 44.25 28.10 -11.68
N THR A 184 43.63 28.56 -12.76
CA THR A 184 42.17 28.73 -12.88
C THR A 184 41.69 27.97 -14.09
N ALA A 185 40.62 27.21 -13.93
CA ALA A 185 39.95 26.54 -15.03
C ALA A 185 38.44 26.85 -15.04
N ARG A 186 37.88 26.92 -16.25
CA ARG A 186 36.45 27.07 -16.53
C ARG A 186 36.01 26.01 -17.52
N VAL A 187 35.09 25.15 -17.09
CA VAL A 187 34.48 24.13 -17.94
C VAL A 187 33.06 24.57 -18.25
N THR A 188 32.71 24.68 -19.53
CA THR A 188 31.38 25.05 -20.00
C THR A 188 30.86 24.02 -20.98
N TYR A 189 29.67 23.49 -20.73
CA TYR A 189 28.97 22.59 -21.64
C TYR A 189 27.76 23.30 -22.26
N ASN A 190 27.69 23.27 -23.59
CA ASN A 190 26.53 23.76 -24.35
C ASN A 190 25.78 22.55 -24.92
N SER A 191 24.56 22.33 -24.45
CA SER A 191 23.74 21.17 -24.77
C SER A 191 23.22 21.19 -26.20
N THR A 192 22.90 22.38 -26.74
CA THR A 192 22.43 22.57 -28.12
C THR A 192 23.51 22.18 -29.13
N ALA A 193 24.74 22.64 -28.91
CA ALA A 193 25.90 22.34 -29.76
C ALA A 193 26.61 21.03 -29.39
N LYS A 194 26.16 20.36 -28.30
CA LYS A 194 26.80 19.17 -27.69
C LYS A 194 28.30 19.35 -27.54
N ARG A 195 28.68 20.46 -26.92
CA ARG A 195 30.04 20.98 -26.97
C ARG A 195 30.54 21.29 -25.57
N LEU A 196 31.56 20.55 -25.12
CA LEU A 196 32.30 20.80 -23.89
C LEU A 196 33.51 21.68 -24.22
N SER A 197 33.62 22.83 -23.56
CA SER A 197 34.69 23.81 -23.74
C SER A 197 35.40 24.01 -22.41
N VAL A 198 36.70 23.79 -22.38
CA VAL A 198 37.55 24.02 -21.21
C VAL A 198 38.48 25.17 -21.51
N VAL A 199 38.49 26.18 -20.64
CA VAL A 199 39.41 27.32 -20.69
C VAL A 199 40.22 27.29 -19.40
N PHE A 200 41.53 27.28 -19.48
CA PHE A 200 42.40 27.12 -18.31
C PHE A 200 43.68 27.92 -18.45
N THR A 201 44.32 28.22 -17.33
CA THR A 201 45.59 28.95 -17.27
C THR A 201 46.78 28.01 -17.33
N GLY A 202 47.90 28.52 -17.81
CA GLY A 202 49.22 27.92 -17.69
C GLY A 202 50.29 29.01 -17.56
N PHE A 203 51.52 28.59 -17.31
CA PHE A 203 52.67 29.47 -17.08
C PHE A 203 53.85 29.06 -17.95
N ASN A 204 54.45 30.04 -18.62
CA ASN A 204 55.75 29.87 -19.25
C ASN A 204 56.73 30.81 -18.54
N GLY A 205 57.51 30.26 -17.60
CA GLY A 205 58.23 31.06 -16.60
C GLY A 205 57.27 31.83 -15.69
N ASP A 206 57.37 33.16 -15.67
CA ASP A 206 56.49 34.05 -14.89
C ASP A 206 55.30 34.60 -15.67
N GLN A 207 55.21 34.30 -16.96
CA GLN A 207 54.13 34.81 -17.80
C GLN A 207 52.91 33.87 -17.78
N LEU A 208 51.79 34.38 -17.27
CA LEU A 208 50.48 33.73 -17.31
C LEU A 208 49.91 33.78 -18.73
N TYR A 209 49.46 32.64 -19.24
CA TYR A 209 48.70 32.55 -20.47
C TYR A 209 47.45 31.69 -20.28
N THR A 210 46.47 31.84 -21.18
CA THR A 210 45.21 31.10 -21.13
C THR A 210 45.07 30.26 -22.40
N GLN A 211 44.79 28.97 -22.22
CA GLN A 211 44.54 28.01 -23.29
C GLN A 211 43.08 27.56 -23.31
N ARG A 212 42.67 26.93 -24.41
CA ARG A 212 41.33 26.40 -24.59
C ARG A 212 41.35 25.08 -25.35
N ILE A 213 40.60 24.11 -24.87
CA ILE A 213 40.27 22.87 -25.58
C ILE A 213 38.74 22.72 -25.71
N ILE A 214 38.30 22.06 -26.78
CA ILE A 214 36.89 21.87 -27.10
C ILE A 214 36.69 20.44 -27.58
N ALA A 215 35.69 19.75 -27.03
CA ALA A 215 35.22 18.45 -27.51
C ALA A 215 33.73 18.49 -27.87
N HIS A 216 33.36 17.78 -28.93
CA HIS A 216 31.96 17.51 -29.24
C HIS A 216 31.54 16.18 -28.62
N VAL A 217 30.74 16.25 -27.56
CA VAL A 217 30.32 15.10 -26.77
C VAL A 217 28.83 15.17 -26.47
N ASP A 218 28.09 14.12 -26.80
CA ASP A 218 26.69 13.95 -26.38
C ASP A 218 26.68 13.20 -25.04
N MET A 219 26.56 13.92 -23.94
CA MET A 219 26.68 13.35 -22.58
C MET A 219 25.68 12.20 -22.32
N ARG A 220 24.53 12.20 -23.00
CA ARG A 220 23.48 11.16 -22.86
C ARG A 220 23.93 9.77 -23.32
N LYS A 221 24.97 9.71 -24.16
CA LYS A 221 25.55 8.44 -24.62
C LYS A 221 26.40 7.75 -23.55
N TYR A 222 26.89 8.52 -22.58
CA TYR A 222 27.92 8.07 -21.63
C TYR A 222 27.46 8.14 -20.18
N LEU A 223 26.59 9.09 -19.82
CA LEU A 223 26.19 9.37 -18.44
C LEU A 223 24.67 9.25 -18.20
N PRO A 224 24.24 8.82 -17.01
CA PRO A 224 22.83 8.76 -16.62
C PRO A 224 22.22 10.16 -16.40
N GLU A 225 20.90 10.22 -16.16
CA GLU A 225 20.13 11.47 -15.97
C GLU A 225 20.63 12.28 -14.76
N ASN A 226 20.97 11.61 -13.66
CA ASN A 226 21.53 12.22 -12.46
C ASN A 226 22.99 11.79 -12.29
N VAL A 227 23.90 12.76 -12.14
CA VAL A 227 25.33 12.52 -11.99
C VAL A 227 25.89 13.19 -10.74
N SER A 228 26.89 12.57 -10.13
CA SER A 228 27.76 13.23 -9.15
C SER A 228 28.81 14.06 -9.89
N ILE A 229 29.13 15.22 -9.33
CA ILE A 229 30.19 16.10 -9.80
C ILE A 229 31.23 16.30 -8.69
N GLY A 230 32.50 16.32 -9.05
CA GLY A 230 33.57 16.40 -8.08
C GLY A 230 34.96 16.45 -8.68
N PHE A 231 35.95 16.37 -7.80
CA PHE A 231 37.37 16.29 -8.14
C PHE A 231 37.98 15.01 -7.61
N SER A 232 38.91 14.44 -8.37
CA SER A 232 39.69 13.25 -8.02
C SER A 232 41.16 13.52 -8.33
N ALA A 233 42.06 12.99 -7.52
CA ALA A 233 43.50 13.05 -7.76
C ALA A 233 44.17 11.79 -7.20
N SER A 234 45.28 11.38 -7.81
CA SER A 234 46.11 10.30 -7.29
C SER A 234 47.59 10.52 -7.52
N THR A 235 48.40 9.83 -6.72
CA THR A 235 49.86 9.76 -6.85
C THR A 235 50.27 8.29 -6.96
N GLY A 236 51.31 8.00 -7.74
CA GLY A 236 51.94 6.69 -7.84
C GLY A 236 53.28 6.63 -7.09
N ASP A 237 54.32 6.14 -7.78
CA ASP A 237 55.69 6.10 -7.26
C ASP A 237 56.28 7.51 -7.05
N TYR A 238 55.80 8.49 -7.81
CA TYR A 238 56.08 9.92 -7.60
C TYR A 238 54.84 10.59 -7.01
N PHE A 239 55.04 11.70 -6.29
CA PHE A 239 53.96 12.38 -5.60
C PHE A 239 53.94 13.88 -5.87
N GLU A 240 52.75 14.45 -5.71
CA GLU A 240 52.54 15.89 -5.71
C GLU A 240 51.30 16.24 -4.86
N ILE A 241 51.25 17.49 -4.47
CA ILE A 241 50.27 18.03 -3.54
C ILE A 241 49.19 18.73 -4.37
N HIS A 242 47.98 18.13 -4.37
CA HIS A 242 46.82 18.64 -5.08
C HIS A 242 45.90 19.44 -4.15
N THR A 243 45.82 20.75 -4.36
CA THR A 243 45.04 21.64 -3.49
C THR A 243 44.00 22.42 -4.29
N LEU A 244 42.74 22.32 -3.88
CA LEU A 244 41.61 23.06 -4.43
C LEU A 244 41.31 24.27 -3.54
N HIS A 245 41.27 25.46 -4.15
CA HIS A 245 41.14 26.76 -3.44
C HIS A 245 39.74 27.36 -3.57
N SER A 246 39.09 27.21 -4.73
CA SER A 246 37.70 27.64 -4.93
C SER A 246 36.98 26.74 -5.93
N TRP A 247 35.65 26.70 -5.84
CA TRP A 247 34.79 25.95 -6.76
C TRP A 247 33.39 26.55 -6.87
N ASP A 248 33.02 27.01 -8.06
CA ASP A 248 31.64 27.40 -8.40
C ASP A 248 31.06 26.55 -9.53
N PHE A 249 29.75 26.38 -9.50
CA PHE A 249 28.99 25.64 -10.49
C PHE A 249 27.65 26.34 -10.74
N GLU A 250 27.19 26.37 -11.99
CA GLU A 250 25.90 26.90 -12.41
C GLU A 250 25.35 26.07 -13.57
N SER A 251 24.04 25.76 -13.55
CA SER A 251 23.36 24.98 -14.59
C SER A 251 22.08 25.65 -15.11
N SER A 252 21.63 25.26 -16.31
CA SER A 252 20.41 25.77 -16.94
C SER A 252 19.14 24.95 -16.67
N LEU A 253 19.26 23.66 -16.34
CA LEU A 253 18.16 22.80 -15.87
C LEU A 253 18.10 22.77 -14.33
N PRO A 254 16.91 22.68 -13.73
CA PRO A 254 16.75 22.67 -12.28
C PRO A 254 16.91 21.27 -11.68
N ILE A 255 17.28 21.23 -10.40
CA ILE A 255 17.46 20.02 -9.61
C ILE A 255 16.11 19.39 -9.29
N ASP A 256 16.02 18.06 -9.37
CA ASP A 256 14.96 17.28 -8.71
C ASP A 256 15.38 17.02 -7.24
N GLU A 257 14.94 17.88 -6.31
CA GLU A 257 15.31 17.75 -4.90
C GLU A 257 14.51 16.64 -4.19
N GLN A 258 15.18 15.54 -3.86
CA GLN A 258 14.78 14.67 -2.75
C GLN A 258 15.97 14.28 -1.86
N ILE A 259 15.97 14.87 -0.65
CA ILE A 259 16.60 14.45 0.63
C ILE A 259 18.14 14.72 0.67
N ILE A 260 18.75 15.51 1.57
CA ILE A 260 18.71 15.64 3.04
C ILE A 260 19.25 17.04 3.42
N ASP A 261 18.57 17.76 4.31
CA ASP A 261 19.20 18.82 5.13
C ASP A 261 19.65 18.21 6.47
N PRO A 262 20.71 18.73 7.08
CA PRO A 262 20.55 19.15 8.47
C PRO A 262 21.06 20.57 8.75
N ILE A 263 20.14 21.41 9.26
CA ILE A 263 20.25 22.24 10.48
C ILE A 263 21.63 22.91 10.71
N GLY A 264 21.82 24.23 10.78
CA GLY A 264 20.95 25.36 11.07
C GLY A 264 21.73 26.41 11.91
N SER A 265 21.23 27.66 11.93
CA SER A 265 21.61 28.81 12.81
C SER A 265 22.96 29.49 12.52
N GLY A 266 23.13 30.82 12.56
CA GLY A 266 22.26 31.95 12.89
C GLY A 266 23.12 33.22 13.16
N SER A 267 22.50 34.40 13.06
CA SER A 267 22.98 35.74 13.50
C SER A 267 24.18 36.35 12.73
N GLY A 268 24.35 37.65 12.52
CA GLY A 268 23.59 38.84 12.89
C GLY A 268 24.31 40.10 12.35
N SER A 269 23.52 41.12 12.02
CA SER A 269 23.76 42.57 12.08
C SER A 269 25.13 43.22 11.73
N ILE A 270 25.05 44.31 10.94
CA ILE A 270 25.66 45.67 11.12
C ILE A 270 26.32 46.19 9.83
N GLY A 271 25.94 47.41 9.43
CA GLY A 271 26.95 48.40 9.02
C GLY A 271 26.96 48.89 7.57
N SER A 272 26.19 49.95 7.32
CA SER A 272 26.64 51.23 6.71
C SER A 272 27.28 51.30 5.31
N ALA A 273 26.50 51.93 4.40
CA ALA A 273 26.80 53.15 3.61
C ALA A 273 27.85 53.08 2.47
N PRO A 274 27.98 54.12 1.60
CA PRO A 274 27.00 54.91 0.81
C PRO A 274 27.33 54.91 -0.73
N VAL A 275 26.39 55.09 -1.67
CA VAL A 275 26.09 56.32 -2.51
C VAL A 275 27.31 56.87 -3.29
N PRO A 276 27.27 57.43 -4.55
CA PRO A 276 26.16 58.02 -5.34
C PRO A 276 26.05 57.58 -6.83
N SER A 277 24.85 57.56 -7.42
CA SER A 277 24.18 58.62 -8.22
C SER A 277 24.54 58.66 -9.69
N ALA A 278 23.53 58.52 -10.55
CA ALA A 278 23.16 59.57 -11.50
C ALA A 278 21.71 59.35 -11.98
N THR A 279 20.98 60.44 -11.84
CA THR A 279 19.59 60.76 -12.19
C THR A 279 19.31 60.72 -13.69
N GLU A 280 18.07 60.41 -14.07
CA GLU A 280 17.24 61.36 -14.84
C GLU A 280 15.73 61.06 -14.78
N THR A 281 15.00 62.15 -14.62
CA THR A 281 13.55 62.37 -14.43
C THR A 281 12.81 62.38 -15.78
N VAL A 282 11.48 62.14 -15.92
CA VAL A 282 10.39 63.13 -15.68
C VAL A 282 9.01 62.49 -16.03
N SER A 283 7.97 62.94 -15.30
CA SER A 283 6.52 63.05 -15.62
C SER A 283 5.51 62.14 -14.88
N ALA A 284 4.73 62.78 -14.01
CA ALA A 284 3.46 62.37 -13.41
C ALA A 284 2.34 63.27 -13.99
N PRO A 285 1.03 63.19 -13.62
CA PRO A 285 0.30 62.28 -12.71
C PRO A 285 -1.06 61.76 -13.27
N ASN A 286 -1.70 60.77 -12.61
CA ASN A 286 -3.05 60.98 -12.08
C ASN A 286 -3.56 59.84 -11.17
N ASN A 287 -4.15 60.28 -10.07
CA ASN A 287 -4.67 59.56 -8.91
C ASN A 287 -6.11 59.11 -9.17
N GLU A 288 -6.44 57.84 -8.90
CA GLU A 288 -7.73 57.41 -8.31
C GLU A 288 -7.65 55.89 -7.98
N ARG A 289 -7.04 55.53 -6.84
CA ARG A 289 -7.20 54.20 -6.20
C ARG A 289 -6.62 54.10 -4.77
N THR A 290 -6.03 55.17 -4.23
CA THR A 290 -5.27 55.13 -2.97
C THR A 290 -6.02 55.71 -1.77
N LYS A 291 -7.27 55.28 -1.55
CA LYS A 291 -7.96 55.54 -0.25
C LYS A 291 -8.63 54.30 0.37
N VAL A 292 -8.55 53.12 -0.24
CA VAL A 292 -9.12 51.88 0.33
C VAL A 292 -8.06 50.94 0.95
N MET A 293 -6.76 51.16 0.72
CA MET A 293 -5.70 50.27 1.24
C MET A 293 -5.18 50.57 2.65
N LEU A 294 -5.43 51.75 3.23
CA LEU A 294 -4.92 52.08 4.58
C LEU A 294 -5.80 51.58 5.74
N GLY A 295 -7.07 51.23 5.48
CA GLY A 295 -7.97 50.65 6.50
C GLY A 295 -7.84 49.12 6.69
N LEU A 296 -7.28 48.43 5.70
CA LEU A 296 -7.14 46.95 5.72
C LEU A 296 -5.80 46.48 6.31
N GLY A 297 -4.76 47.32 6.33
CA GLY A 297 -3.47 46.97 6.93
C GLY A 297 -3.52 46.94 8.46
N LEU A 298 -4.26 47.86 9.09
CA LEU A 298 -4.32 47.97 10.54
C LEU A 298 -5.17 46.87 11.19
N SER A 299 -6.21 46.39 10.50
CA SER A 299 -7.06 45.28 10.98
C SER A 299 -6.35 43.93 10.84
N VAL A 300 -5.57 43.72 9.78
CA VAL A 300 -4.79 42.48 9.58
C VAL A 300 -3.61 42.41 10.56
N CYS A 301 -2.90 43.52 10.81
CA CYS A 301 -1.87 43.54 11.84
C CYS A 301 -2.46 43.24 13.22
N ALA A 302 -3.58 43.87 13.62
CA ALA A 302 -4.22 43.60 14.91
C ALA A 302 -4.70 42.14 15.06
N LEU A 303 -5.15 41.50 13.97
CA LEU A 303 -5.54 40.09 13.97
C LEU A 303 -4.33 39.14 14.01
N VAL A 304 -3.21 39.51 13.39
CA VAL A 304 -1.96 38.74 13.45
C VAL A 304 -1.33 38.86 14.83
N THR A 305 -1.24 40.06 15.41
CA THR A 305 -0.77 40.24 16.79
C THR A 305 -1.73 39.59 17.78
N GLY A 306 -3.04 39.69 17.56
CA GLY A 306 -4.06 38.99 18.34
C GLY A 306 -3.96 37.48 18.24
N TYR A 307 -3.62 36.94 17.06
CA TYR A 307 -3.37 35.51 16.84
C TYR A 307 -2.07 35.04 17.50
N PHE A 308 -1.00 35.85 17.48
CA PHE A 308 0.24 35.53 18.19
C PHE A 308 0.08 35.66 19.71
N ILE A 309 -0.70 36.62 20.20
CA ILE A 309 -1.07 36.75 21.61
C ILE A 309 -1.99 35.59 22.02
N PHE A 310 -2.97 35.21 21.20
CA PHE A 310 -3.80 34.04 21.43
C PHE A 310 -2.98 32.75 21.37
N CYS A 311 -2.03 32.61 20.45
CA CYS A 311 -1.14 31.45 20.37
C CYS A 311 -0.18 31.40 21.56
N SER A 312 0.33 32.52 22.04
CA SER A 312 1.22 32.58 23.20
C SER A 312 0.46 32.41 24.53
N LEU A 313 -0.78 32.90 24.64
CA LEU A 313 -1.69 32.63 25.75
C LEU A 313 -2.20 31.18 25.72
N LYS A 314 -2.50 30.61 24.55
CA LYS A 314 -2.85 29.20 24.38
C LYS A 314 -1.63 28.31 24.61
N LYS A 315 -0.42 28.73 24.25
CA LYS A 315 0.84 28.03 24.56
C LYS A 315 1.14 28.12 26.06
N ARG A 316 0.89 29.26 26.73
CA ARG A 316 0.97 29.39 28.21
C ARG A 316 -0.12 28.60 28.94
N MET A 317 -1.34 28.52 28.39
CA MET A 317 -2.42 27.68 28.92
C MET A 317 -2.19 26.20 28.62
N ILE A 318 -1.57 25.83 27.50
CA ILE A 318 -1.17 24.45 27.16
C ILE A 318 0.06 24.05 27.99
N ILE A 319 0.97 24.97 28.31
CA ILE A 319 2.09 24.73 29.22
C ILE A 319 1.59 24.65 30.68
N SER A 320 0.66 25.51 31.11
CA SER A 320 0.03 25.40 32.44
C SER A 320 -0.94 24.22 32.55
N ARG A 321 -1.55 23.76 31.45
CA ARG A 321 -2.34 22.51 31.40
C ARG A 321 -1.46 21.27 31.21
N LYS A 322 -0.30 21.35 30.55
CA LYS A 322 0.71 20.28 30.53
C LYS A 322 1.29 20.07 31.92
N LYS A 323 1.60 21.15 32.64
CA LYS A 323 2.05 21.10 34.03
C LYS A 323 0.96 20.71 35.04
N LYS A 324 -0.28 20.49 34.59
CA LYS A 324 -1.42 20.01 35.39
C LYS A 324 -1.98 18.66 34.90
N ASN A 325 -1.59 18.22 33.69
CA ASN A 325 -1.89 16.91 33.12
C ASN A 325 -0.72 15.92 33.24
N GLU A 326 0.53 16.40 33.35
CA GLU A 326 1.68 15.54 33.72
C GLU A 326 1.52 14.97 35.14
N ASP A 327 0.73 15.63 36.00
CA ASP A 327 0.37 15.11 37.33
C ASP A 327 -0.88 14.17 37.30
N GLN A 328 -1.48 13.89 36.14
CA GLN A 328 -2.66 13.00 36.00
C GLN A 328 -2.44 11.80 35.08
N ASP A 329 -1.43 11.81 34.21
CA ASP A 329 -1.06 10.66 33.37
C ASP A 329 -0.19 9.62 34.12
N GLU A 330 0.30 9.93 35.33
CA GLU A 330 0.94 8.95 36.23
C GLU A 330 -0.09 8.06 36.94
N ASP A 331 -1.32 8.51 37.20
CA ASP A 331 -2.31 7.75 37.98
C ASP A 331 -3.00 6.62 37.19
N GLY A 332 -3.14 6.72 35.87
CA GLY A 332 -3.86 5.74 35.05
C GLY A 332 -3.10 4.43 34.75
N MET A 333 -1.77 4.43 34.88
CA MET A 333 -0.93 3.22 34.75
C MET A 333 -0.57 2.63 36.12
N ASN A 334 -0.61 3.43 37.18
CA ASN A 334 -0.47 2.96 38.54
C ASN A 334 -1.61 2.01 38.93
N ASP A 335 -2.83 2.22 38.45
CA ASP A 335 -3.99 1.34 38.71
C ASP A 335 -3.80 -0.09 38.15
N ALA A 336 -3.22 -0.21 36.95
CA ALA A 336 -2.84 -1.52 36.41
C ALA A 336 -1.66 -2.13 37.18
N THR A 337 -0.78 -1.33 37.79
CA THR A 337 0.40 -1.80 38.53
C THR A 337 0.06 -2.24 39.96
N GLN A 338 -0.99 -1.65 40.54
CA GLN A 338 -1.43 -1.87 41.92
C GLN A 338 -2.23 -3.17 42.09
N GLU A 339 -2.88 -3.65 41.02
CA GLU A 339 -3.52 -4.97 40.99
C GLU A 339 -2.51 -6.13 40.92
N TYR A 340 -1.24 -5.87 40.55
CA TYR A 340 -0.17 -6.88 40.49
C TYR A 340 0.62 -7.06 41.80
N GLU A 341 0.45 -6.18 42.80
CA GLU A 341 1.18 -6.28 44.08
C GLU A 341 0.45 -7.14 45.14
N LEU A 342 -0.78 -7.60 44.87
CA LEU A 342 -1.63 -8.28 45.85
C LEU A 342 -1.83 -9.78 45.63
N GLY A 343 -1.04 -10.41 44.76
CA GLY A 343 -1.02 -11.87 44.68
C GLY A 343 0.11 -12.42 43.82
N ILE A 344 0.70 -13.51 44.28
CA ILE A 344 1.72 -14.38 43.64
C ILE A 344 3.13 -14.19 44.20
N GLU A 345 3.48 -14.99 45.21
CA GLU A 345 4.84 -15.19 45.73
C GLU A 345 5.81 -15.90 44.74
N SER A 346 5.39 -16.18 43.49
CA SER A 346 6.12 -17.01 42.51
C SER A 346 6.27 -16.43 41.07
N GLY A 347 6.01 -15.12 40.87
CA GLY A 347 6.13 -14.44 39.57
C GLY A 347 7.51 -13.84 39.25
N PRO A 348 7.74 -13.31 38.03
CA PRO A 348 8.98 -12.61 37.67
C PRO A 348 9.24 -11.38 38.57
N ARG A 349 10.47 -11.21 39.04
CA ARG A 349 10.82 -10.16 40.01
C ARG A 349 10.98 -8.79 39.34
N LYS A 350 10.47 -7.73 39.98
CA LYS A 350 10.79 -6.34 39.60
C LYS A 350 12.23 -6.03 40.04
N LEU A 351 13.08 -5.70 39.08
CA LEU A 351 14.51 -5.39 39.29
C LEU A 351 14.75 -3.91 38.98
N THR A 352 15.67 -3.28 39.73
CA THR A 352 16.01 -1.87 39.51
C THR A 352 16.96 -1.68 38.35
N TYR A 353 16.93 -0.52 37.69
CA TYR A 353 17.85 -0.22 36.59
C TYR A 353 19.29 -0.29 37.07
N LYS A 354 19.56 0.20 38.29
CA LYS A 354 20.88 0.19 38.90
C LYS A 354 21.42 -1.24 39.08
N GLN A 355 20.60 -2.19 39.53
CA GLN A 355 21.00 -3.59 39.65
C GLN A 355 21.37 -4.17 38.27
N LEU A 356 20.57 -3.89 37.24
CA LEU A 356 20.82 -4.40 35.88
C LEU A 356 22.02 -3.73 35.21
N ALA A 357 22.23 -2.44 35.42
CA ALA A 357 23.41 -1.72 34.95
C ALA A 357 24.69 -2.30 35.58
N ILE A 358 24.70 -2.57 36.88
CA ILE A 358 25.84 -3.23 37.55
C ILE A 358 26.04 -4.64 37.00
N ALA A 359 24.96 -5.41 36.86
CA ALA A 359 25.04 -6.79 36.37
C ALA A 359 25.60 -6.90 34.95
N THR A 360 25.41 -5.88 34.11
CA THR A 360 25.79 -5.83 32.69
C THR A 360 26.97 -4.90 32.40
N ASN A 361 27.74 -4.49 33.41
CA ASN A 361 28.85 -3.55 33.27
C ASN A 361 28.44 -2.26 32.50
N ASN A 362 27.35 -1.63 32.94
CA ASN A 362 26.71 -0.47 32.31
C ASN A 362 26.34 -0.69 30.83
N PHE A 363 25.84 -1.89 30.51
CA PHE A 363 25.48 -2.28 29.14
C PHE A 363 26.65 -2.13 28.15
N SER A 364 27.86 -2.54 28.56
CA SER A 364 29.05 -2.43 27.71
C SER A 364 28.89 -3.23 26.41
N LYS A 365 29.58 -2.79 25.35
CA LYS A 365 29.59 -3.50 24.07
C LYS A 365 30.20 -4.90 24.18
N GLU A 366 31.09 -5.12 25.15
CA GLU A 366 31.81 -6.40 25.36
C GLU A 366 30.90 -7.51 25.87
N VAL A 367 29.90 -7.19 26.69
CA VAL A 367 28.95 -8.18 27.24
C VAL A 367 27.68 -8.30 26.41
N LYS A 368 27.62 -7.62 25.26
CA LYS A 368 26.48 -7.66 24.36
C LYS A 368 26.48 -8.98 23.58
N ILE A 369 25.44 -9.78 23.78
CA ILE A 369 25.31 -11.12 23.18
C ILE A 369 24.41 -11.14 21.95
N GLY A 370 23.64 -10.07 21.71
CA GLY A 370 22.81 -9.96 20.53
C GLY A 370 22.24 -8.57 20.31
N GLN A 371 21.82 -8.31 19.09
CA GLN A 371 21.07 -7.11 18.72
C GLN A 371 19.94 -7.49 17.77
N GLY A 372 18.70 -7.19 18.17
CA GLY A 372 17.51 -7.37 17.34
C GLY A 372 16.87 -6.03 16.96
N GLY A 373 15.76 -6.07 16.22
CA GLY A 373 14.99 -4.88 15.83
C GLY A 373 14.39 -4.10 17.02
N PHE A 374 14.41 -4.69 18.22
CA PHE A 374 13.71 -4.21 19.40
C PHE A 374 14.67 -3.72 20.51
N GLY A 375 15.98 -3.90 20.34
CA GLY A 375 16.97 -3.52 21.34
C GLY A 375 18.20 -4.42 21.39
N GLY A 376 19.09 -4.12 22.34
CA GLY A 376 20.30 -4.92 22.60
C GLY A 376 20.06 -5.93 23.73
N VAL A 377 20.64 -7.13 23.59
CA VAL A 377 20.63 -8.17 24.64
C VAL A 377 22.04 -8.29 25.21
N TYR A 378 22.14 -8.22 26.54
CA TYR A 378 23.41 -8.19 27.27
C TYR A 378 23.46 -9.37 28.24
N LYS A 379 24.62 -10.03 28.31
CA LYS A 379 24.90 -11.00 29.36
C LYS A 379 25.13 -10.24 30.67
N GLY A 380 24.43 -10.64 31.72
CA GLY A 380 24.60 -10.08 33.05
C GLY A 380 24.77 -11.16 34.10
N PHE A 381 25.33 -10.80 35.26
CA PHE A 381 25.42 -11.68 36.41
C PHE A 381 24.65 -11.07 37.60
N LEU A 382 23.57 -11.73 38.02
CA LEU A 382 22.77 -11.30 39.16
C LEU A 382 23.31 -11.95 40.44
N LYS A 383 24.00 -11.14 41.26
CA LYS A 383 24.60 -11.59 42.53
C LYS A 383 23.59 -12.22 43.49
N GLU A 384 22.35 -11.74 43.51
CA GLU A 384 21.29 -12.26 44.39
C GLU A 384 20.82 -13.67 44.01
N LEU A 385 20.88 -14.02 42.73
CA LEU A 385 20.49 -15.33 42.22
C LEU A 385 21.70 -16.26 41.98
N GLN A 386 22.92 -15.75 42.14
CA GLN A 386 24.18 -16.43 41.78
C GLN A 386 24.13 -17.05 40.38
N SER A 387 23.50 -16.36 39.42
CA SER A 387 23.25 -16.89 38.07
C SER A 387 23.51 -15.84 36.99
N TYR A 388 23.96 -16.33 35.84
CA TYR A 388 23.98 -15.55 34.60
C TYR A 388 22.57 -15.36 34.07
N VAL A 389 22.32 -14.19 33.49
CA VAL A 389 21.05 -13.79 32.88
C VAL A 389 21.27 -13.11 31.54
N ALA A 390 20.23 -13.10 30.71
CA ALA A 390 20.16 -12.30 29.49
C ALA A 390 19.24 -11.09 29.72
N VAL A 391 19.81 -9.89 29.63
CA VAL A 391 19.09 -8.62 29.83
C VAL A 391 18.79 -7.98 28.47
N LYS A 392 17.53 -8.02 28.07
CA LYS A 392 17.01 -7.39 26.84
C LYS A 392 16.61 -5.95 27.15
N LYS A 393 17.39 -4.99 26.67
CA LYS A 393 17.12 -3.54 26.83
C LYS A 393 16.36 -3.03 25.61
N ILE A 394 15.10 -2.63 25.80
CA ILE A 394 14.20 -2.20 24.72
C ILE A 394 14.55 -0.77 24.27
N SER A 395 14.56 -0.52 22.97
CA SER A 395 14.84 0.81 22.40
C SER A 395 13.70 1.79 22.70
N SER A 396 14.00 2.88 23.41
CA SER A 396 13.02 3.90 23.86
C SER A 396 12.48 4.81 22.75
N GLY A 397 12.95 4.67 21.49
CA GLY A 397 12.59 5.53 20.37
C GLY A 397 11.33 5.14 19.59
N SER A 398 10.73 3.96 19.81
CA SER A 398 9.59 3.48 19.01
C SER A 398 8.33 3.21 19.86
N LYS A 399 7.15 3.61 19.35
CA LYS A 399 5.83 3.26 19.95
C LYS A 399 5.54 1.76 19.91
N GLN A 400 6.27 1.00 19.09
CA GLN A 400 6.13 -0.43 18.93
C GLN A 400 6.83 -1.19 20.07
N GLY A 401 8.03 -0.78 20.47
CA GLY A 401 8.80 -1.42 21.55
C GLY A 401 8.08 -1.42 22.91
N ILE A 402 7.34 -0.36 23.23
CA ILE A 402 6.52 -0.29 24.46
C ILE A 402 5.39 -1.33 24.45
N LYS A 403 4.74 -1.53 23.29
CA LYS A 403 3.65 -2.51 23.16
C LYS A 403 4.16 -3.94 23.28
N GLU A 404 5.33 -4.20 22.72
CA GLU A 404 5.98 -5.51 22.79
C GLU A 404 6.46 -5.82 24.20
N TYR A 405 7.07 -4.85 24.90
CA TYR A 405 7.39 -4.97 26.32
C TYR A 405 6.14 -5.34 27.14
N ALA A 406 5.04 -4.62 26.96
CA ALA A 406 3.80 -4.88 27.67
C ALA A 406 3.19 -6.26 27.31
N ALA A 407 3.24 -6.66 26.04
CA ALA A 407 2.75 -7.97 25.60
C ALA A 407 3.59 -9.12 26.15
N GLU A 408 4.91 -8.94 26.16
CA GLU A 408 5.86 -9.92 26.68
C GLU A 408 5.67 -10.08 28.19
N VAL A 409 5.70 -9.00 28.98
CA VAL A 409 5.40 -9.03 30.43
C VAL A 409 4.05 -9.66 30.72
N LYS A 410 2.99 -9.33 29.95
CA LYS A 410 1.65 -9.88 30.17
C LYS A 410 1.56 -11.38 29.89
N THR A 411 2.30 -11.86 28.88
CA THR A 411 2.17 -13.24 28.39
C THR A 411 3.16 -14.17 29.09
N ILE A 412 4.46 -13.93 28.97
CA ILE A 412 5.50 -14.86 29.44
C ILE A 412 5.58 -14.93 30.97
N SER A 413 5.06 -13.92 31.70
CA SER A 413 5.06 -13.93 33.17
C SER A 413 4.24 -15.08 33.77
N ARG A 414 3.22 -15.54 33.05
CA ARG A 414 2.28 -16.59 33.49
C ARG A 414 2.60 -17.96 32.91
N LEU A 415 3.48 -18.03 31.92
CA LEU A 415 3.81 -19.27 31.22
C LEU A 415 5.00 -19.95 31.89
N ARG A 416 4.87 -21.26 32.13
CA ARG A 416 5.93 -22.11 32.70
C ARG A 416 5.94 -23.45 31.97
N HIS A 417 6.95 -23.67 31.15
CA HIS A 417 7.14 -24.92 30.43
C HIS A 417 8.62 -25.15 30.16
N ARG A 418 9.08 -26.41 30.18
CA ARG A 418 10.51 -26.76 30.04
C ARG A 418 11.12 -26.29 28.71
N ASN A 419 10.30 -26.16 27.67
CA ASN A 419 10.68 -25.70 26.34
C ASN A 419 10.29 -24.23 26.06
N LEU A 420 10.05 -23.41 27.09
CA LEU A 420 9.89 -21.96 26.98
C LEU A 420 11.00 -21.26 27.77
N VAL A 421 11.53 -20.15 27.24
CA VAL A 421 12.57 -19.37 27.94
C VAL A 421 11.93 -18.67 29.14
N ASN A 422 12.47 -18.91 30.34
CA ASN A 422 11.91 -18.38 31.57
C ASN A 422 12.24 -16.90 31.75
N LEU A 423 11.21 -16.07 31.98
CA LEU A 423 11.36 -14.68 32.39
C LEU A 423 11.60 -14.62 33.90
N ILE A 424 12.81 -14.20 34.28
CA ILE A 424 13.26 -14.07 35.67
C ILE A 424 12.78 -12.75 36.27
N GLY A 425 12.78 -11.67 35.49
CA GLY A 425 12.40 -10.36 35.99
C GLY A 425 12.23 -9.30 34.91
N TRP A 426 11.81 -8.11 35.35
CA TRP A 426 11.55 -6.96 34.50
C TRP A 426 11.93 -5.66 35.21
N CYS A 427 12.21 -4.62 34.43
CA CYS A 427 12.54 -3.28 34.93
C CYS A 427 11.80 -2.23 34.10
N HIS A 428 11.10 -1.34 34.80
CA HIS A 428 10.46 -0.15 34.23
C HIS A 428 10.77 1.03 35.16
N GLU A 429 11.80 1.80 34.81
CA GLU A 429 12.24 2.98 35.56
C GLU A 429 12.44 4.14 34.58
N GLY A 430 11.61 5.19 34.68
CA GLY A 430 11.63 6.32 33.75
C GLY A 430 11.35 5.89 32.30
N LYS A 431 12.33 6.07 31.40
CA LYS A 431 12.24 5.65 29.99
C LYS A 431 12.90 4.30 29.70
N GLU A 432 13.45 3.66 30.73
CA GLU A 432 14.21 2.42 30.60
C GLU A 432 13.28 1.22 30.78
N LEU A 433 13.16 0.41 29.72
CA LEU A 433 12.35 -0.80 29.69
C LEU A 433 13.27 -2.00 29.46
N LEU A 434 13.36 -2.91 30.44
CA LEU A 434 14.23 -4.09 30.36
C LEU A 434 13.53 -5.37 30.79
N LEU A 435 13.88 -6.46 30.12
CA LEU A 435 13.41 -7.81 30.42
C LEU A 435 14.60 -8.72 30.72
N VAL A 436 14.48 -9.57 31.73
CA VAL A 436 15.56 -10.41 32.24
C VAL A 436 15.16 -11.87 32.13
N TYR A 437 15.90 -12.62 31.33
CA TYR A 437 15.68 -14.05 31.07
C TYR A 437 16.81 -14.90 31.64
N GLU A 438 16.56 -16.20 31.78
CA GLU A 438 17.62 -17.18 31.98
C GLU A 438 18.64 -17.10 30.83
N PHE A 439 19.92 -17.24 31.14
CA PHE A 439 20.98 -17.22 30.14
C PHE A 439 21.10 -18.58 29.45
N MET A 440 21.01 -18.57 28.12
CA MET A 440 21.08 -19.78 27.29
C MET A 440 22.50 -19.92 26.74
N SER A 441 23.29 -20.83 27.31
CA SER A 441 24.75 -20.90 27.08
C SER A 441 25.14 -21.25 25.65
N ASN A 442 24.31 -22.02 24.94
CA ASN A 442 24.54 -22.40 23.56
C ASN A 442 23.90 -21.44 22.54
N GLY A 443 23.33 -20.31 22.99
CA GLY A 443 22.78 -19.30 22.10
C GLY A 443 21.54 -19.77 21.33
N SER A 444 21.34 -19.23 20.13
CA SER A 444 20.17 -19.47 19.27
C SER A 444 20.43 -20.53 18.21
N LEU A 445 19.39 -21.26 17.80
CA LEU A 445 19.46 -22.34 16.82
C LEU A 445 20.00 -21.89 15.45
N ASP A 446 19.65 -20.68 14.99
CA ASP A 446 20.14 -20.12 13.71
C ASP A 446 21.68 -19.98 13.66
N SER A 447 22.32 -19.75 14.81
CA SER A 447 23.78 -19.60 14.89
C SER A 447 24.50 -20.92 14.65
N HIS A 448 23.88 -22.05 15.03
CA HIS A 448 24.40 -23.38 14.74
C HIS A 448 24.10 -23.83 13.31
N LEU A 449 22.88 -23.62 12.81
CA LEU A 449 22.49 -24.05 11.47
C LEU A 449 23.24 -23.27 10.37
N PHE A 450 23.35 -21.94 10.51
CA PHE A 450 23.80 -21.06 9.43
C PHE A 450 25.15 -20.38 9.66
N LYS A 451 25.53 -20.12 10.92
CA LYS A 451 26.75 -19.33 11.25
C LYS A 451 27.93 -20.19 11.69
N GLY A 452 27.78 -21.51 11.71
CA GLY A 452 28.88 -22.44 11.98
C GLY A 452 29.39 -22.43 13.42
N SER A 453 28.58 -22.02 14.41
CA SER A 453 29.01 -22.00 15.82
C SER A 453 29.37 -23.39 16.36
N SER A 454 28.58 -24.41 16.01
CA SER A 454 28.93 -25.82 16.18
C SER A 454 28.03 -26.68 15.28
N LEU A 455 28.47 -27.89 14.92
CA LEU A 455 27.65 -28.83 14.16
C LEU A 455 26.65 -29.54 15.10
N LEU A 456 25.35 -29.32 14.88
CA LEU A 456 24.31 -30.08 15.57
C LEU A 456 24.17 -31.46 14.94
N THR A 457 24.39 -32.51 15.74
CA THR A 457 24.14 -33.90 15.35
C THR A 457 22.66 -34.11 15.02
N TRP A 458 22.35 -35.17 14.27
CA TRP A 458 20.98 -35.51 13.92
C TRP A 458 20.08 -35.70 15.16
N SER A 459 20.56 -36.44 16.17
CA SER A 459 19.80 -36.68 17.40
C SER A 459 19.43 -35.39 18.13
N VAL A 460 20.33 -34.42 18.15
CA VAL A 460 20.06 -33.09 18.75
C VAL A 460 19.04 -32.34 17.91
N ARG A 461 19.16 -32.33 16.58
CA ARG A 461 18.21 -31.67 15.67
C ARG A 461 16.79 -32.22 15.83
N TYR A 462 16.65 -33.54 15.88
CA TYR A 462 15.34 -34.18 16.07
C TYR A 462 14.73 -33.83 17.44
N ASN A 463 15.55 -33.83 18.50
CA ASN A 463 15.12 -33.41 19.83
C ASN A 463 14.72 -31.92 19.92
N VAL A 464 15.39 -31.04 19.18
CA VAL A 464 15.02 -29.63 19.07
C VAL A 464 13.61 -29.46 18.49
N VAL A 465 13.28 -30.21 17.43
CA VAL A 465 11.95 -30.17 16.80
C VAL A 465 10.88 -30.68 17.77
N ARG A 466 11.15 -31.78 18.48
CA ARG A 466 10.24 -32.32 19.51
C ARG A 466 10.04 -31.33 20.65
N GLY A 467 11.10 -30.67 21.10
CA GLY A 467 11.03 -29.62 22.12
C GLY A 467 10.20 -28.42 21.68
N LEU A 468 10.39 -27.95 20.44
CA LEU A 468 9.60 -26.88 19.86
C LEU A 468 8.11 -27.26 19.71
N ALA A 469 7.83 -28.47 19.25
CA ALA A 469 6.47 -28.98 19.14
C ALA A 469 5.79 -29.06 20.51
N SER A 470 6.50 -29.54 21.54
CA SER A 470 6.03 -29.56 22.92
C SER A 470 5.74 -28.15 23.45
N ALA A 471 6.60 -27.17 23.16
CA ALA A 471 6.34 -25.77 23.51
C ALA A 471 5.05 -25.25 22.86
N LEU A 472 4.87 -25.53 21.56
CA LEU A 472 3.72 -25.03 20.82
C LEU A 472 2.42 -25.73 21.22
N LEU A 473 2.46 -27.02 21.56
CA LEU A 473 1.32 -27.74 22.15
C LEU A 473 0.89 -27.10 23.47
N TYR A 474 1.84 -26.81 24.35
CA TYR A 474 1.57 -26.14 25.62
C TYR A 474 0.88 -24.79 25.41
N LEU A 475 1.40 -23.96 24.49
CA LEU A 475 0.85 -22.65 24.17
C LEU A 475 -0.56 -22.73 23.57
N GLN A 476 -0.84 -23.73 22.73
CA GLN A 476 -2.09 -23.81 21.97
C GLN A 476 -3.20 -24.59 22.67
N GLU A 477 -2.88 -25.57 23.51
CA GLU A 477 -3.85 -26.54 24.03
C GLU A 477 -3.79 -26.74 25.55
N GLU A 478 -2.62 -26.63 26.19
CA GLU A 478 -2.46 -27.02 27.61
C GLU A 478 -2.56 -25.85 28.61
N TRP A 479 -2.33 -24.61 28.15
CA TRP A 479 -2.48 -23.41 28.99
C TRP A 479 -3.94 -22.92 29.05
N GLU A 480 -4.32 -22.22 30.14
CA GLU A 480 -5.67 -21.70 30.40
C GLU A 480 -6.27 -20.91 29.22
N GLN A 481 -5.42 -20.18 28.50
CA GLN A 481 -5.78 -19.46 27.27
C GLN A 481 -4.85 -19.88 26.13
N CYS A 482 -5.36 -19.90 24.90
CA CYS A 482 -4.50 -20.12 23.74
C CYS A 482 -3.54 -18.94 23.59
N VAL A 483 -2.25 -19.21 23.51
CA VAL A 483 -1.21 -18.22 23.22
C VAL A 483 -0.76 -18.42 21.78
N LEU A 484 -0.99 -17.41 20.94
CA LEU A 484 -0.39 -17.35 19.61
C LEU A 484 0.97 -16.66 19.71
N HIS A 485 2.04 -17.33 19.30
CA HIS A 485 3.42 -16.81 19.37
C HIS A 485 3.69 -15.78 18.27
N ARG A 486 3.28 -16.08 17.02
CA ARG A 486 3.36 -15.20 15.84
C ARG A 486 4.75 -14.85 15.31
N ASP A 487 5.82 -15.17 16.02
CA ASP A 487 7.21 -15.00 15.55
C ASP A 487 8.09 -16.24 15.81
N ILE A 488 7.58 -17.43 15.45
CA ILE A 488 8.36 -18.67 15.54
C ILE A 488 9.38 -18.70 14.39
N LYS A 489 10.66 -18.70 14.73
CA LYS A 489 11.81 -18.75 13.80
C LYS A 489 13.04 -19.29 14.51
N SER A 490 14.03 -19.76 13.75
CA SER A 490 15.27 -20.33 14.28
C SER A 490 16.07 -19.38 15.20
N SER A 491 16.00 -18.05 14.99
CA SER A 491 16.67 -17.08 15.89
C SER A 491 16.00 -16.91 17.26
N ASN A 492 14.74 -17.32 17.40
CA ASN A 492 13.95 -17.21 18.64
C ASN A 492 13.91 -18.55 19.41
N ILE A 493 14.60 -19.57 18.92
CA ILE A 493 14.74 -20.88 19.56
C ILE A 493 16.12 -20.93 20.18
N MET A 494 16.16 -20.91 21.51
CA MET A 494 17.39 -20.90 22.29
C MET A 494 17.76 -22.31 22.74
N LEU A 495 19.05 -22.58 22.88
CA LEU A 495 19.59 -23.87 23.29
C LEU A 495 20.25 -23.76 24.67
N ASP A 496 19.82 -24.60 25.61
CA ASP A 496 20.44 -24.70 26.93
C ASP A 496 21.78 -25.45 26.86
N SER A 497 22.46 -25.64 28.00
CA SER A 497 23.75 -26.34 28.06
C SER A 497 23.72 -27.78 27.54
N ASN A 498 22.55 -28.42 27.55
CA ASN A 498 22.32 -29.78 27.08
C ASN A 498 21.70 -29.81 25.66
N PHE A 499 21.69 -28.66 24.97
CA PHE A 499 21.08 -28.48 23.65
C PHE A 499 19.56 -28.73 23.60
N ASN A 500 18.85 -28.60 24.73
CA ASN A 500 17.39 -28.60 24.71
C ASN A 500 16.86 -27.27 24.17
N ALA A 501 15.85 -27.35 23.30
CA ALA A 501 15.22 -26.18 22.72
C ALA A 501 14.26 -25.49 23.69
N LYS A 502 14.39 -24.16 23.78
CA LYS A 502 13.42 -23.28 24.45
C LYS A 502 13.00 -22.14 23.53
N LEU A 503 11.70 -22.01 23.30
CA LEU A 503 11.12 -20.91 22.53
C LEU A 503 11.07 -19.63 23.37
N GLY A 504 11.56 -18.53 22.81
CA GLY A 504 11.55 -17.21 23.44
C GLY A 504 11.00 -16.12 22.49
N ASP A 505 11.04 -14.87 22.98
CA ASP A 505 10.56 -13.66 22.31
C ASP A 505 9.04 -13.60 22.09
N PHE A 506 8.33 -13.23 23.17
CA PHE A 506 6.86 -13.14 23.20
C PHE A 506 6.35 -11.72 22.90
N GLY A 507 7.20 -10.84 22.33
CA GLY A 507 6.84 -9.44 22.05
C GLY A 507 5.63 -9.28 21.11
N LEU A 508 5.42 -10.24 20.19
CA LEU A 508 4.28 -10.25 19.28
C LEU A 508 3.12 -11.15 19.74
N ALA A 509 3.29 -11.84 20.87
CA ALA A 509 2.36 -12.86 21.34
C ALA A 509 0.99 -12.29 21.69
N ARG A 510 -0.05 -13.13 21.55
CA ARG A 510 -1.44 -12.75 21.84
C ARG A 510 -2.17 -13.88 22.55
N LEU A 511 -2.88 -13.52 23.62
CA LEU A 511 -3.84 -14.38 24.30
C LEU A 511 -5.14 -14.41 23.51
N VAL A 512 -5.66 -15.62 23.28
CA VAL A 512 -6.88 -15.90 22.52
C VAL A 512 -7.68 -16.92 23.33
N ASP A 513 -9.00 -16.70 23.46
CA ASP A 513 -9.86 -17.70 24.09
C ASP A 513 -9.89 -18.95 23.21
N HIS A 514 -9.78 -20.15 23.80
CA HIS A 514 -9.73 -21.42 23.06
C HIS A 514 -10.91 -21.62 22.08
N GLU A 515 -12.06 -21.00 22.38
CA GLU A 515 -13.31 -21.09 21.62
C GLU A 515 -13.47 -20.00 20.54
N LYS A 516 -12.71 -18.89 20.63
CA LYS A 516 -12.76 -17.79 19.65
C LYS A 516 -11.65 -18.02 18.63
N GLY A 517 -12.01 -18.43 17.42
CA GLY A 517 -11.07 -18.66 16.31
C GLY A 517 -10.22 -17.43 15.90
N SER A 518 -9.60 -17.51 14.70
CA SER A 518 -8.62 -16.54 14.20
C SER A 518 -9.00 -15.06 14.39
N GLN A 519 -8.10 -14.27 14.98
CA GLN A 519 -8.33 -12.86 15.30
C GLN A 519 -7.70 -11.93 14.27
N THR A 520 -8.38 -10.85 13.91
CA THR A 520 -7.81 -9.77 13.08
C THR A 520 -6.74 -9.06 13.88
N THR A 521 -5.49 -9.05 13.40
CA THR A 521 -4.37 -8.43 14.10
C THR A 521 -3.59 -7.50 13.17
N ILE A 522 -2.77 -6.62 13.74
CA ILE A 522 -1.79 -5.85 12.96
C ILE A 522 -0.85 -6.88 12.32
N LEU A 523 -0.62 -6.77 10.99
CA LEU A 523 0.33 -7.60 10.26
C LEU A 523 1.71 -7.47 10.92
N ALA A 524 2.16 -8.55 11.54
CA ALA A 524 3.41 -8.64 12.28
C ALA A 524 3.89 -10.10 12.27
N GLY A 525 5.20 -10.28 12.12
CA GLY A 525 5.88 -11.58 11.97
C GLY A 525 7.08 -11.46 11.02
N THR A 526 7.92 -12.49 10.96
CA THR A 526 9.14 -12.49 10.12
C THR A 526 8.87 -13.07 8.72
N MET A 527 9.28 -12.34 7.67
CA MET A 527 9.12 -12.78 6.28
C MET A 527 9.87 -14.10 6.03
N GLY A 528 9.24 -15.05 5.34
CA GLY A 528 9.71 -16.43 5.19
C GLY A 528 9.04 -17.42 6.16
N TYR A 529 8.72 -16.98 7.38
CA TYR A 529 8.03 -17.78 8.40
C TYR A 529 6.52 -17.51 8.46
N MET A 530 6.08 -16.33 8.04
CA MET A 530 4.65 -16.00 8.02
C MET A 530 3.85 -16.89 7.07
N ALA A 531 2.73 -17.39 7.58
CA ALA A 531 1.77 -18.17 6.80
C ALA A 531 1.12 -17.32 5.69
N PRO A 532 0.80 -17.90 4.52
CA PRO A 532 0.22 -17.16 3.39
C PRO A 532 -1.07 -16.41 3.75
N GLU A 533 -1.95 -17.02 4.55
CA GLU A 533 -3.20 -16.40 4.99
C GLU A 533 -2.98 -15.22 5.93
N CYS A 534 -1.90 -15.22 6.73
CA CYS A 534 -1.54 -14.07 7.56
C CYS A 534 -1.14 -12.87 6.70
N ILE A 535 -0.39 -13.11 5.63
CA ILE A 535 0.04 -12.08 4.67
C ILE A 535 -1.17 -11.52 3.91
N LEU A 536 -2.09 -12.39 3.49
CA LEU A 536 -3.26 -12.02 2.66
C LEU A 536 -4.39 -11.37 3.46
N THR A 537 -4.67 -11.86 4.67
CA THR A 537 -5.87 -11.50 5.43
C THR A 537 -5.57 -10.68 6.68
N GLY A 538 -4.31 -10.62 7.14
CA GLY A 538 -3.93 -10.02 8.42
C GLY A 538 -4.42 -10.80 9.65
N LYS A 539 -4.95 -12.01 9.46
CA LYS A 539 -5.46 -12.86 10.53
C LYS A 539 -4.44 -13.91 10.93
N ALA A 540 -4.19 -14.06 12.22
CA ALA A 540 -3.35 -15.11 12.79
C ALA A 540 -4.20 -16.09 13.61
N GLY A 541 -3.78 -17.34 13.70
CA GLY A 541 -4.47 -18.41 14.43
C GLY A 541 -3.52 -19.54 14.79
N LYS A 542 -4.01 -20.61 15.44
CA LYS A 542 -3.17 -21.77 15.82
C LYS A 542 -2.42 -22.33 14.60
N VAL A 543 -3.12 -22.44 13.46
CA VAL A 543 -2.59 -22.95 12.18
C VAL A 543 -1.52 -22.07 11.54
N SER A 544 -1.42 -20.79 11.89
CA SER A 544 -0.34 -19.93 11.38
C SER A 544 0.99 -20.15 12.11
N ASP A 545 0.92 -20.43 13.42
CA ASP A 545 2.10 -20.83 14.19
C ASP A 545 2.56 -22.23 13.77
N VAL A 546 1.62 -23.14 13.44
CA VAL A 546 1.94 -24.46 12.85
C VAL A 546 2.68 -24.31 11.52
N TYR A 547 2.28 -23.38 10.66
CA TYR A 547 3.02 -23.11 9.42
C TYR A 547 4.46 -22.66 9.72
N SER A 548 4.64 -21.76 10.68
CA SER A 548 5.96 -21.24 11.08
C SER A 548 6.83 -22.37 11.65
N PHE A 549 6.24 -23.27 12.44
CA PHE A 549 6.86 -24.52 12.91
C PHE A 549 7.29 -25.42 11.75
N GLY A 550 6.44 -25.57 10.71
CA GLY A 550 6.78 -26.32 9.51
C GLY A 550 8.01 -25.76 8.79
N VAL A 551 8.09 -24.44 8.63
CA VAL A 551 9.27 -23.78 8.03
C VAL A 551 10.53 -24.05 8.84
N VAL A 552 10.49 -23.88 10.17
CA VAL A 552 11.64 -24.17 11.05
C VAL A 552 12.06 -25.65 10.98
N THR A 553 11.08 -26.55 10.92
CA THR A 553 11.34 -27.99 10.77
C THR A 553 12.13 -28.30 9.50
N LEU A 554 11.79 -27.63 8.39
CA LEU A 554 12.54 -27.75 7.14
C LEU A 554 13.92 -27.09 7.21
N GLU A 555 14.07 -25.96 7.92
CA GLU A 555 15.41 -25.38 8.16
C GLU A 555 16.33 -26.35 8.90
N ILE A 556 15.81 -27.04 9.91
CA ILE A 556 16.56 -28.00 10.73
C ILE A 556 17.01 -29.20 9.89
N ALA A 557 16.11 -29.73 9.04
CA ALA A 557 16.41 -30.85 8.16
C ALA A 557 17.44 -30.49 7.07
N THR A 558 17.33 -29.29 6.49
CA THR A 558 18.09 -28.89 5.30
C THR A 558 19.35 -28.07 5.60
N GLY A 559 19.47 -27.48 6.79
CA GLY A 559 20.53 -26.53 7.12
C GLY A 559 20.47 -25.23 6.30
N LYS A 560 19.35 -24.95 5.62
CA LYS A 560 19.17 -23.80 4.73
C LYS A 560 18.20 -22.77 5.31
N LYS A 561 18.43 -21.50 4.98
CA LYS A 561 17.55 -20.38 5.34
C LYS A 561 16.21 -20.48 4.58
N PRO A 562 15.10 -19.93 5.12
CA PRO A 562 13.78 -20.06 4.52
C PRO A 562 13.62 -19.26 3.22
N LEU A 563 14.47 -18.24 3.03
CA LEU A 563 14.55 -17.42 1.83
C LEU A 563 16.00 -17.37 1.36
N ASP A 564 16.22 -17.72 0.09
CA ASP A 564 17.50 -17.58 -0.60
C ASP A 564 17.30 -16.79 -1.91
N PRO A 565 17.50 -15.47 -1.89
CA PRO A 565 17.37 -14.62 -3.07
C PRO A 565 18.39 -14.91 -4.18
N MET A 566 19.45 -15.67 -3.87
CA MET A 566 20.54 -16.01 -4.79
C MET A 566 20.48 -17.48 -5.23
N ALA A 567 19.35 -18.16 -5.01
CA ALA A 567 19.15 -19.55 -5.35
C ALA A 567 19.33 -19.80 -6.86
N LYS A 568 20.34 -20.59 -7.23
CA LYS A 568 20.71 -20.91 -8.62
C LYS A 568 19.66 -21.78 -9.34
N ASP A 569 18.78 -22.44 -8.59
CA ASP A 569 17.74 -23.34 -9.10
C ASP A 569 16.38 -22.63 -9.29
N GLY A 570 16.30 -21.32 -9.07
CA GLY A 570 15.08 -20.52 -9.28
C GLY A 570 14.06 -20.58 -8.13
N HIS A 571 14.30 -21.39 -7.10
CA HIS A 571 13.41 -21.50 -5.94
C HIS A 571 13.85 -20.55 -4.80
N ILE A 572 13.23 -19.37 -4.73
CA ILE A 572 13.54 -18.36 -3.69
C ILE A 572 13.12 -18.83 -2.28
N ARG A 573 12.09 -19.68 -2.16
CA ARG A 573 11.54 -20.16 -0.88
C ARG A 573 11.96 -21.61 -0.62
N LEU A 574 12.42 -21.89 0.60
CA LEU A 574 12.83 -23.24 1.03
C LEU A 574 11.69 -24.27 0.90
N VAL A 575 10.48 -23.91 1.30
CA VAL A 575 9.30 -24.80 1.23
C VAL A 575 9.07 -25.27 -0.20
N ASP A 576 9.12 -24.36 -1.17
CA ASP A 576 8.85 -24.67 -2.58
C ASP A 576 9.92 -25.62 -3.15
N ARG A 577 11.19 -25.40 -2.77
CA ARG A 577 12.32 -26.27 -3.15
C ARG A 577 12.18 -27.67 -2.57
N VAL A 578 11.86 -27.80 -1.28
CA VAL A 578 11.71 -29.11 -0.63
C VAL A 578 10.47 -29.85 -1.16
N TRP A 579 9.41 -29.13 -1.52
CA TRP A 579 8.22 -29.72 -2.15
C TRP A 579 8.53 -30.33 -3.52
N ASP A 580 9.31 -29.63 -4.35
CA ASP A 580 9.74 -30.15 -5.66
C ASP A 580 10.57 -31.43 -5.51
N LEU A 581 11.51 -31.45 -4.56
CA LEU A 581 12.28 -32.66 -4.23
C LEU A 581 11.40 -33.80 -3.72
N TYR A 582 10.42 -33.52 -2.86
CA TYR A 582 9.42 -34.50 -2.40
C TYR A 582 8.62 -35.08 -3.57
N GLY A 583 8.12 -34.22 -4.47
CA GLY A 583 7.34 -34.63 -5.65
C GLY A 583 8.13 -35.53 -6.61
N ARG A 584 9.45 -35.29 -6.72
CA ARG A 584 10.37 -36.10 -7.53
C ARG A 584 10.90 -37.35 -6.82
N GLY A 585 10.55 -37.57 -5.55
CA GLY A 585 11.07 -38.69 -4.74
C GLY A 585 12.55 -38.55 -4.40
N LYS A 586 13.08 -37.33 -4.33
CA LYS A 586 14.50 -37.00 -4.11
C LYS A 586 14.72 -36.31 -2.76
N LEU A 587 14.08 -36.78 -1.70
CA LEU A 587 14.16 -36.17 -0.37
C LEU A 587 15.58 -36.18 0.22
N SER A 588 16.41 -37.16 -0.14
CA SER A 588 17.81 -37.23 0.28
C SER A 588 18.63 -36.01 -0.20
N GLU A 589 18.25 -35.38 -1.33
CA GLU A 589 18.91 -34.16 -1.83
C GLU A 589 18.56 -32.90 -1.02
N ALA A 590 17.50 -32.96 -0.19
CA ALA A 590 17.10 -31.85 0.66
C ALA A 590 17.92 -31.77 1.95
N VAL A 591 18.48 -32.89 2.40
CA VAL A 591 19.15 -33.02 3.70
C VAL A 591 20.40 -32.16 3.80
N ASP A 592 20.67 -31.62 4.99
CA ASP A 592 21.89 -30.87 5.27
C ASP A 592 23.14 -31.72 5.00
N MET A 593 23.92 -31.30 4.01
CA MET A 593 25.15 -31.99 3.60
C MET A 593 26.17 -32.11 4.76
N LYS A 594 26.11 -31.22 5.76
CA LYS A 594 27.00 -31.25 6.93
C LYS A 594 26.74 -32.44 7.86
N LEU A 595 25.63 -33.16 7.70
CA LEU A 595 25.35 -34.38 8.47
C LEU A 595 26.07 -35.61 7.91
N GLU A 596 26.69 -35.55 6.73
CA GLU A 596 27.52 -36.63 6.15
C GLU A 596 26.86 -38.03 6.14
N ALA A 597 25.52 -38.09 5.99
CA ALA A 597 24.71 -39.31 6.09
C ALA A 597 24.62 -39.95 7.50
N ASP A 598 25.08 -39.27 8.56
CA ASP A 598 24.88 -39.66 9.95
C ASP A 598 23.51 -39.16 10.48
N PHE A 599 22.44 -39.77 9.97
CA PHE A 599 21.07 -39.55 10.41
C PHE A 599 20.19 -40.79 10.20
N ASP A 600 19.11 -40.91 10.96
CA ASP A 600 18.12 -41.96 10.74
C ASP A 600 17.21 -41.58 9.54
N GLU A 601 17.21 -42.41 8.50
CA GLU A 601 16.46 -42.12 7.26
C GLU A 601 14.96 -42.03 7.49
N HIS A 602 14.40 -42.86 8.38
CA HIS A 602 12.97 -42.87 8.68
C HIS A 602 12.55 -41.65 9.49
N GLU A 603 13.37 -41.24 10.47
CA GLU A 603 13.15 -39.99 11.21
C GLU A 603 13.27 -38.78 10.28
N MET A 604 14.24 -38.77 9.35
CA MET A 604 14.45 -37.68 8.40
C MET A 604 13.30 -37.53 7.41
N GLU A 605 12.87 -38.63 6.80
CA GLU A 605 11.71 -38.64 5.89
C GLU A 605 10.46 -38.10 6.60
N ARG A 606 10.25 -38.55 7.84
CA ARG A 606 9.13 -38.14 8.68
C ARG A 606 9.23 -36.66 9.06
N LEU A 607 10.42 -36.17 9.39
CA LEU A 607 10.67 -34.77 9.70
C LEU A 607 10.33 -33.86 8.51
N ILE A 608 10.84 -34.19 7.32
CA ILE A 608 10.59 -33.39 6.10
C ILE A 608 9.10 -33.45 5.73
N THR A 609 8.48 -34.63 5.80
CA THR A 609 7.07 -34.81 5.47
C THR A 609 6.17 -34.02 6.43
N VAL A 610 6.45 -34.05 7.74
CA VAL A 610 5.73 -33.22 8.73
C VAL A 610 5.98 -31.74 8.47
N GLY A 611 7.21 -31.34 8.14
CA GLY A 611 7.54 -29.97 7.76
C GLY A 611 6.70 -29.45 6.60
N LEU A 612 6.56 -30.24 5.53
CA LEU A 612 5.71 -29.93 4.37
C LEU A 612 4.21 -29.94 4.72
N TRP A 613 3.75 -30.89 5.53
CA TRP A 613 2.36 -30.95 5.97
C TRP A 613 1.95 -29.71 6.78
N CYS A 614 2.83 -29.27 7.68
CA CYS A 614 2.67 -28.04 8.45
C CYS A 614 2.75 -26.79 7.58
N ALA A 615 3.63 -26.78 6.56
CA ALA A 615 3.85 -25.65 5.65
C ALA A 615 2.89 -25.60 4.45
N GLN A 616 1.75 -26.32 4.50
CA GLN A 616 0.71 -26.28 3.48
C GLN A 616 0.17 -24.86 3.26
N THR A 617 -0.13 -24.51 2.01
CA THR A 617 -0.66 -23.18 1.68
C THR A 617 -2.08 -22.99 2.23
N ASP A 618 -2.94 -24.00 2.14
CA ASP A 618 -4.28 -23.97 2.73
C ASP A 618 -4.19 -24.25 4.24
N PRO A 619 -4.66 -23.32 5.10
CA PRO A 619 -4.63 -23.51 6.55
C PRO A 619 -5.52 -24.67 7.05
N ASN A 620 -6.55 -25.08 6.30
CA ASN A 620 -7.50 -26.10 6.74
C ASN A 620 -6.95 -27.53 6.62
N VAL A 621 -5.91 -27.73 5.80
CA VAL A 621 -5.28 -29.05 5.60
C VAL A 621 -4.02 -29.24 6.45
N ARG A 622 -3.60 -28.19 7.18
CA ARG A 622 -2.48 -28.28 8.13
C ARG A 622 -2.89 -29.11 9.34
N PRO A 623 -1.97 -29.89 9.91
CA PRO A 623 -2.25 -30.63 11.13
C PRO A 623 -2.44 -29.69 12.33
N SER A 624 -3.12 -30.18 13.38
CA SER A 624 -2.88 -29.62 14.70
C SER A 624 -1.45 -29.97 15.16
N ILE A 625 -0.88 -29.16 16.05
CA ILE A 625 0.47 -29.46 16.56
C ILE A 625 0.52 -30.82 17.27
N LYS A 626 -0.59 -31.23 17.93
CA LYS A 626 -0.74 -32.56 18.52
C LYS A 626 -0.64 -33.68 17.48
N GLN A 627 -1.30 -33.53 16.33
CA GLN A 627 -1.20 -34.51 15.23
C GLN A 627 0.23 -34.57 14.67
N ALA A 628 0.89 -33.42 14.51
CA ALA A 628 2.28 -33.38 14.08
C ALA A 628 3.20 -34.11 15.07
N ILE A 629 3.00 -33.96 16.39
CA ILE A 629 3.75 -34.67 17.43
C ILE A 629 3.53 -36.18 17.34
N GLN A 630 2.29 -36.64 17.17
CA GLN A 630 1.99 -38.07 17.04
C GLN A 630 2.72 -38.68 15.84
N VAL A 631 2.75 -37.98 14.71
CA VAL A 631 3.53 -38.42 13.54
C VAL A 631 5.02 -38.40 13.87
N LEU A 632 5.57 -37.34 14.46
CA LEU A 632 7.00 -37.28 14.82
C LEU A 632 7.44 -38.37 15.82
N ASN A 633 6.55 -38.82 16.71
CA ASN A 633 6.82 -39.87 17.68
C ASN A 633 6.53 -41.30 17.17
N PHE A 634 6.23 -41.49 15.88
CA PHE A 634 5.83 -42.79 15.29
C PHE A 634 4.52 -43.37 15.85
N GLU A 635 3.68 -42.55 16.50
CA GLU A 635 2.37 -42.94 17.02
C GLU A 635 1.27 -42.90 15.95
N ALA A 636 1.54 -42.24 14.81
CA ALA A 636 0.64 -42.15 13.67
C ALA A 636 1.39 -42.35 12.33
N PRO A 637 0.72 -42.82 11.26
CA PRO A 637 1.32 -42.97 9.94
C PRO A 637 1.67 -41.62 9.31
N LEU A 638 2.56 -41.61 8.30
CA LEU A 638 2.88 -40.40 7.54
C LEU A 638 1.66 -39.88 6.78
N PRO A 639 1.47 -38.55 6.71
CA PRO A 639 0.39 -37.97 5.92
C PRO A 639 0.65 -38.19 4.43
N ASN A 640 -0.40 -38.49 3.67
CA ASN A 640 -0.30 -38.61 2.21
C ASN A 640 -0.38 -37.21 1.58
N LEU A 641 0.77 -36.64 1.21
CA LEU A 641 0.87 -35.32 0.61
C LEU A 641 0.83 -35.40 -0.93
N SER A 642 0.22 -34.40 -1.56
CA SER A 642 0.26 -34.25 -3.03
C SER A 642 1.71 -34.10 -3.53
N LYS A 643 2.08 -34.93 -4.52
CA LYS A 643 3.37 -34.83 -5.22
C LYS A 643 3.49 -33.57 -6.07
N ILE A 644 2.37 -32.93 -6.41
CA ILE A 644 2.35 -31.64 -7.09
C ILE A 644 2.23 -30.57 -6.01
N ALA A 645 3.20 -29.66 -5.95
CA ALA A 645 3.16 -28.51 -5.06
C ALA A 645 1.88 -27.71 -5.34
N PRO A 646 1.06 -27.38 -4.33
CA PRO A 646 -0.04 -26.45 -4.53
C PRO A 646 0.55 -25.12 -5.01
N THR A 647 0.26 -24.74 -6.26
CA THR A 647 0.84 -23.56 -6.90
C THR A 647 0.60 -22.33 -6.02
N THR A 648 1.67 -21.83 -5.43
CA THR A 648 1.68 -20.55 -4.72
C THR A 648 1.55 -19.44 -5.75
N ILE A 649 0.33 -18.96 -5.99
CA ILE A 649 0.10 -17.69 -6.70
C ILE A 649 0.57 -16.57 -5.75
N PHE A 650 1.88 -16.32 -5.70
CA PHE A 650 2.42 -15.09 -5.13
C PHE A 650 2.10 -13.95 -6.09
N ALA A 651 0.99 -13.24 -5.85
CA ALA A 651 1.00 -11.82 -6.15
C ALA A 651 1.97 -11.16 -5.16
N PRO A 652 2.98 -10.38 -5.57
CA PRO A 652 3.69 -9.56 -4.62
C PRO A 652 2.67 -8.60 -3.98
N PRO A 653 2.63 -8.45 -2.64
CA PRO A 653 2.00 -7.29 -2.05
C PRO A 653 2.71 -6.03 -2.57
N PRO A 654 2.08 -4.85 -2.56
CA PRO A 654 2.84 -3.60 -2.66
C PRO A 654 3.72 -3.51 -1.40
N ILE A 655 4.99 -3.94 -1.50
CA ILE A 655 5.94 -3.88 -0.39
C ILE A 655 6.89 -2.71 -0.62
N ASN A 656 6.79 -1.73 0.27
CA ASN A 656 7.88 -0.85 0.64
C ASN A 656 8.90 -1.70 1.43
N MET A 657 9.99 -2.11 0.76
CA MET A 657 10.87 -3.22 1.16
C MET A 657 12.14 -2.79 1.91
N SER A 658 12.20 -1.56 2.44
CA SER A 658 13.42 -1.05 3.10
C SER A 658 13.50 -1.31 4.62
N ALA A 659 12.44 -1.81 5.26
CA ALA A 659 12.40 -1.92 6.73
C ALA A 659 12.76 -3.30 7.33
N PHE A 660 13.06 -4.33 6.51
CA PHE A 660 13.12 -5.71 7.02
C PHE A 660 14.46 -6.45 6.83
N TRP A 661 15.47 -5.82 6.23
CA TRP A 661 16.77 -6.47 6.00
C TRP A 661 17.83 -5.86 6.91
N SER A 662 18.02 -6.47 8.07
CA SER A 662 19.26 -6.35 8.83
C SER A 662 19.70 -7.75 9.25
N SER A 663 20.74 -8.24 8.61
CA SER A 663 21.56 -9.35 9.13
C SER A 663 23.03 -8.93 8.98
N PRO A 664 23.88 -9.26 9.96
CA PRO A 664 25.23 -8.70 10.05
C PRO A 664 26.21 -9.47 9.16
N SER A 665 27.08 -8.71 8.48
CA SER A 665 28.28 -9.21 7.82
C SER A 665 29.37 -9.49 8.86
N PHE A 666 30.15 -10.57 8.70
CA PHE A 666 31.46 -10.70 9.34
C PHE A 666 32.48 -11.31 8.38
N ASP A 667 33.66 -10.70 8.42
CA ASP A 667 34.91 -11.06 7.75
C ASP A 667 35.48 -12.42 8.20
N LEU A 668 36.20 -13.12 7.30
CA LEU A 668 37.66 -13.32 7.45
C LEU A 668 38.26 -14.13 6.26
N THR A 669 39.28 -13.54 5.64
CA THR A 669 40.61 -14.09 5.27
C THR A 669 40.78 -15.55 4.80
N GLY A 670 41.48 -15.71 3.65
CA GLY A 670 42.68 -16.55 3.60
C GLY A 670 42.70 -17.77 2.66
N PHE A 671 43.56 -17.66 1.63
CA PHE A 671 44.41 -18.69 1.00
C PHE A 671 43.91 -19.65 -0.11
N GLY A 672 44.65 -19.59 -1.24
CA GLY A 672 45.12 -20.71 -2.07
C GLY A 672 44.15 -21.20 -3.16
N SER A 673 44.33 -20.86 -4.44
CA SER A 673 45.34 -21.36 -5.41
C SER A 673 44.76 -22.41 -6.36
N ASP A 674 45.00 -22.14 -7.64
CA ASP A 674 45.20 -23.07 -8.75
C ASP A 674 44.03 -23.53 -9.66
N ASN A 675 44.07 -22.89 -10.85
CA ASN A 675 44.32 -23.50 -12.16
C ASN A 675 43.18 -24.08 -13.02
N THR A 676 43.02 -23.37 -14.16
CA THR A 676 43.10 -23.86 -15.56
C THR A 676 41.90 -24.45 -16.27
N GLY A 677 41.73 -23.96 -17.52
CA GLY A 677 41.17 -24.72 -18.66
C GLY A 677 39.80 -24.23 -19.14
N SER A 678 39.70 -23.12 -19.87
CA SER A 678 39.72 -23.08 -21.35
C SER A 678 38.83 -24.12 -22.05
N SER A 679 37.77 -23.66 -22.71
CA SER A 679 37.69 -23.76 -24.18
C SER A 679 36.53 -22.96 -24.77
N LYS A 680 36.90 -22.18 -25.79
CA LYS A 680 36.04 -21.42 -26.70
C LYS A 680 35.29 -22.38 -27.63
N LEU A 681 34.10 -22.00 -28.09
CA LEU A 681 33.76 -22.14 -29.51
C LEU A 681 32.68 -21.12 -29.94
N THR A 682 32.99 -20.47 -31.03
CA THR A 682 32.30 -19.37 -31.72
C THR A 682 31.46 -19.88 -32.90
N ASN A 683 30.48 -19.05 -33.31
CA ASN A 683 29.95 -18.79 -34.68
C ASN A 683 28.40 -18.83 -34.70
N SER A 684 27.73 -17.66 -34.77
CA SER A 684 27.27 -16.92 -35.97
C SER A 684 26.17 -17.69 -36.73
N SER A 685 25.05 -17.17 -37.19
CA SER A 685 24.41 -15.84 -37.24
C SER A 685 23.09 -16.06 -38.00
N SER A 686 21.96 -15.45 -37.60
CA SER A 686 21.01 -14.78 -38.50
C SER A 686 19.71 -14.38 -37.80
N THR A 687 19.34 -13.15 -38.07
CA THR A 687 18.20 -12.33 -37.65
C THR A 687 16.84 -12.84 -38.12
N THR A 688 15.80 -12.78 -37.27
CA THR A 688 14.61 -11.92 -37.46
C THR A 688 13.62 -12.00 -36.28
N SER A 689 13.33 -10.82 -35.73
CA SER A 689 12.06 -10.36 -35.12
C SER A 689 11.34 -11.25 -34.11
N PHE A 690 11.57 -11.03 -32.80
CA PHE A 690 10.56 -11.14 -31.72
C PHE A 690 11.17 -10.68 -30.38
N VAL A 691 11.40 -9.38 -30.19
CA VAL A 691 11.67 -8.81 -28.85
C VAL A 691 11.01 -7.43 -28.75
N PHE A 692 9.75 -7.42 -28.33
CA PHE A 692 9.07 -6.24 -27.80
C PHE A 692 8.09 -6.68 -26.72
N CYS A 693 8.62 -7.16 -25.59
CA CYS A 693 7.93 -7.11 -24.30
C CYS A 693 8.92 -7.51 -23.21
N LEU A 694 8.75 -6.99 -22.00
CA LEU A 694 9.59 -7.18 -20.81
C LEU A 694 10.78 -6.22 -20.67
N ARG A 695 10.48 -4.92 -20.54
CA ARG A 695 11.21 -4.05 -19.60
C ARG A 695 10.39 -2.82 -19.23
N ILE A 696 9.20 -3.05 -18.67
CA ILE A 696 8.45 -2.07 -17.89
C ILE A 696 8.29 -2.71 -16.52
N ASP A 697 9.03 -2.23 -15.53
CA ASP A 697 8.63 -2.21 -14.11
C ASP A 697 9.81 -1.79 -13.24
N ARG A 698 9.81 -0.50 -12.83
CA ARG A 698 10.39 0.00 -11.56
C ARG A 698 10.18 1.50 -11.33
N MET A 699 9.83 2.29 -12.35
CA MET A 699 9.64 3.74 -12.22
C MET A 699 8.23 4.16 -11.74
N GLU A 700 7.20 3.33 -11.92
CA GLU A 700 5.83 3.69 -11.54
C GLU A 700 5.51 3.62 -10.03
N LEU A 701 6.34 2.96 -9.21
CA LEU A 701 6.04 2.82 -7.78
C LEU A 701 6.35 4.07 -6.93
N LYS A 702 7.34 4.90 -7.30
CA LYS A 702 7.70 6.09 -6.50
C LYS A 702 6.75 7.27 -6.70
N ILE A 703 6.23 7.43 -7.93
CA ILE A 703 5.17 8.41 -8.23
C ILE A 703 3.88 8.01 -7.52
N LEU A 704 3.59 6.72 -7.39
CA LEU A 704 2.39 6.25 -6.70
C LEU A 704 2.40 6.53 -5.18
N GLU A 705 3.55 6.47 -4.50
CA GLU A 705 3.63 6.76 -3.05
C GLU A 705 3.39 8.25 -2.71
N GLN A 706 3.85 9.20 -3.54
CA GLN A 706 3.64 10.64 -3.30
C GLN A 706 2.19 11.08 -3.51
N TYR A 707 1.50 10.53 -4.51
CA TYR A 707 0.09 10.82 -4.78
C TYR A 707 -0.85 10.12 -3.78
N ILE A 708 -0.47 8.94 -3.29
CA ILE A 708 -1.18 8.25 -2.20
C ILE A 708 -1.04 9.04 -0.88
N LEU A 709 0.15 9.57 -0.57
CA LEU A 709 0.36 10.37 0.64
C LEU A 709 -0.40 11.71 0.59
N GLY A 710 -0.40 12.38 -0.56
CA GLY A 710 -1.20 13.58 -0.80
C GLY A 710 -2.71 13.32 -0.72
N GLY A 711 -3.18 12.20 -1.30
CA GLY A 711 -4.56 11.73 -1.18
C GLY A 711 -4.97 11.40 0.25
N ILE A 712 -4.08 10.79 1.05
CA ILE A 712 -4.31 10.50 2.46
C ILE A 712 -4.42 11.80 3.27
N ILE A 713 -3.56 12.78 3.03
CA ILE A 713 -3.57 14.07 3.74
C ILE A 713 -4.83 14.88 3.39
N VAL A 714 -5.24 14.93 2.11
CA VAL A 714 -6.49 15.59 1.67
C VAL A 714 -7.72 14.88 2.26
N THR A 715 -7.68 13.55 2.34
CA THR A 715 -8.73 12.74 2.98
C THR A 715 -8.83 13.08 4.47
N TRP A 716 -7.72 13.07 5.21
CA TRP A 716 -7.68 13.39 6.63
C TRP A 716 -8.09 14.85 6.95
N LEU A 717 -7.70 15.81 6.11
CA LEU A 717 -8.09 17.22 6.26
C LEU A 717 -9.58 17.45 5.92
N GLY A 718 -10.12 16.74 4.93
CA GLY A 718 -11.56 16.73 4.65
C GLY A 718 -12.37 16.09 5.80
N PHE A 719 -11.87 15.02 6.40
CA PHE A 719 -12.48 14.38 7.57
C PHE A 719 -12.43 15.26 8.82
N ALA A 720 -11.31 15.97 9.06
CA ALA A 720 -11.20 16.93 10.16
C ALA A 720 -12.21 18.09 10.00
N LEU A 721 -12.41 18.59 8.78
CA LEU A 721 -13.38 19.67 8.52
C LEU A 721 -14.83 19.25 8.78
N ILE A 722 -15.20 18.01 8.43
CA ILE A 722 -16.53 17.44 8.71
C ILE A 722 -16.74 17.23 10.22
N TYR A 723 -15.69 16.83 10.94
CA TYR A 723 -15.72 16.68 12.39
C TYR A 723 -15.91 18.02 13.12
N PHE A 724 -15.28 19.10 12.63
CA PHE A 724 -15.39 20.44 13.25
C PHE A 724 -16.65 21.22 12.85
N LEU A 725 -17.30 20.89 11.72
CA LEU A 725 -18.52 21.57 11.26
C LEU A 725 -19.83 20.88 11.66
N GLY A 726 -19.76 19.75 12.38
CA GLY A 726 -20.90 18.83 12.54
C GLY A 726 -21.20 18.37 13.96
N VAL A 727 -21.21 19.26 14.97
CA VAL A 727 -21.80 18.93 16.29
C VAL A 727 -22.64 20.10 16.79
N LYS A 728 -23.95 20.05 16.52
CA LYS A 728 -24.97 20.63 17.41
C LYS A 728 -25.75 19.46 18.03
N LYS A 729 -25.57 19.26 19.34
CA LYS A 729 -26.39 18.36 20.16
C LYS A 729 -27.69 19.11 20.51
N ASN A 730 -28.83 18.59 20.09
CA ASN A 730 -30.10 18.86 20.76
C ASN A 730 -30.36 17.71 21.75
N LYS A 731 -30.57 18.06 23.02
CA LYS A 731 -31.12 17.19 24.06
C LYS A 731 -32.62 17.00 23.81
N PRO A 732 -33.19 15.81 24.02
CA PRO A 732 -34.58 15.67 24.40
C PRO A 732 -34.72 15.77 25.94
N GLU A 733 -35.73 16.50 26.38
CA GLU A 733 -36.25 16.49 27.75
C GLU A 733 -37.11 15.23 27.97
N ASP A 734 -37.02 14.69 29.19
CA ASP A 734 -37.86 13.63 29.71
C ASP A 734 -39.25 14.18 30.04
N ASP A 735 -40.31 13.50 29.61
CA ASP A 735 -41.61 13.53 30.28
C ASP A 735 -42.08 12.09 30.48
N LEU A 736 -42.20 11.73 31.75
CA LEU A 736 -42.70 10.46 32.25
C LEU A 736 -44.15 10.70 32.68
N ASP A 737 -45.11 10.00 32.08
CA ASP A 737 -46.46 9.90 32.64
C ASP A 737 -46.97 8.47 32.70
N ILE A 738 -47.50 8.14 33.87
CA ILE A 738 -47.99 6.84 34.33
C ILE A 738 -49.52 6.81 34.10
N LEU A 739 -50.10 5.68 33.64
CA LEU A 739 -51.22 4.97 34.31
C LEU A 739 -51.98 3.95 33.41
N LYS A 740 -52.07 2.75 34.02
CA LYS A 740 -53.23 1.84 34.16
C LYS A 740 -53.64 0.87 33.03
N SER A 741 -53.73 -0.38 33.49
CA SER A 741 -54.29 -1.57 32.85
C SER A 741 -55.78 -1.45 32.53
N THR A 742 -56.24 -2.16 31.50
CA THR A 742 -57.53 -2.85 31.52
C THR A 742 -57.52 -4.07 30.60
N ASN A 743 -58.21 -5.12 31.06
CA ASN A 743 -58.31 -6.48 30.52
C ASN A 743 -59.33 -6.64 29.38
N ASN A 744 -59.27 -7.82 28.75
CA ASN A 744 -60.27 -8.53 27.92
C ASN A 744 -60.41 -8.03 26.46
N GLU A 745 -60.62 -8.85 25.42
CA GLU A 745 -60.87 -10.29 25.31
C GLU A 745 -60.61 -10.74 23.85
N THR A 746 -60.31 -12.02 23.71
CA THR A 746 -60.00 -12.84 22.52
C THR A 746 -60.96 -12.74 21.33
N ARG A 747 -60.40 -12.74 20.11
CA ARG A 747 -61.02 -13.40 18.92
C ARG A 747 -60.04 -14.37 18.27
N ARG A 748 -60.54 -15.59 18.04
CA ARG A 748 -59.83 -16.81 17.67
C ARG A 748 -59.02 -16.67 16.38
N VAL A 749 -57.74 -17.03 16.47
CA VAL A 749 -56.84 -17.29 15.34
C VAL A 749 -56.95 -18.75 14.94
N GLN A 750 -57.22 -19.02 13.66
CA GLN A 750 -56.98 -20.32 13.06
C GLN A 750 -55.46 -20.53 13.00
N ASN A 751 -54.97 -21.42 13.87
CA ASN A 751 -53.56 -21.74 13.99
C ASN A 751 -53.30 -22.95 13.09
N ASP A 752 -52.67 -22.70 11.94
CA ASP A 752 -52.13 -23.76 11.07
C ASP A 752 -50.63 -23.49 10.89
N GLY A 753 -49.79 -24.47 11.28
CA GLY A 753 -48.32 -24.50 11.20
C GLY A 753 -47.57 -23.15 11.23
N ALA A 754 -47.35 -22.58 12.42
CA ALA A 754 -46.84 -21.21 12.63
C ALA A 754 -45.63 -20.82 11.75
N THR A 755 -45.79 -19.82 10.90
CA THR A 755 -44.72 -19.25 10.05
C THR A 755 -43.73 -18.44 10.90
N ASP A 756 -42.42 -18.62 10.69
CA ASP A 756 -41.38 -17.91 11.44
C ASP A 756 -41.08 -16.55 10.82
N ILE A 757 -41.03 -16.49 9.48
CA ILE A 757 -40.62 -15.30 8.72
C ILE A 757 -41.53 -15.11 7.51
N ILE A 758 -42.03 -13.88 7.33
CA ILE A 758 -42.74 -13.47 6.11
C ILE A 758 -41.79 -12.62 5.25
N ILE A 759 -41.62 -12.97 3.99
CA ILE A 759 -40.88 -12.19 2.99
C ILE A 759 -41.87 -11.60 1.98
N VAL A 760 -41.90 -10.27 1.88
CA VAL A 760 -42.74 -9.56 0.92
C VAL A 760 -41.95 -9.25 -0.34
N GLY A 761 -42.31 -9.89 -1.45
CA GLY A 761 -41.65 -9.79 -2.74
C GLY A 761 -40.61 -10.89 -2.96
N ALA A 762 -40.76 -11.65 -4.04
CA ALA A 762 -39.86 -12.70 -4.50
C ALA A 762 -39.01 -12.23 -5.70
N GLY A 763 -38.40 -11.04 -5.56
CA GLY A 763 -37.33 -10.57 -6.45
C GLY A 763 -35.99 -11.22 -6.10
N VAL A 764 -34.87 -10.65 -6.58
CA VAL A 764 -33.52 -11.19 -6.32
C VAL A 764 -33.23 -11.35 -4.82
N ALA A 765 -33.47 -10.31 -4.01
CA ALA A 765 -33.22 -10.36 -2.57
C ALA A 765 -34.15 -11.35 -1.85
N GLY A 766 -35.46 -11.28 -2.12
CA GLY A 766 -36.46 -12.08 -1.44
C GLY A 766 -36.35 -13.57 -1.75
N ALA A 767 -36.13 -13.94 -3.01
CA ALA A 767 -35.95 -15.34 -3.40
C ALA A 767 -34.63 -15.92 -2.84
N ALA A 768 -33.53 -15.16 -2.90
CA ALA A 768 -32.25 -15.59 -2.33
C ALA A 768 -32.34 -15.80 -0.81
N LEU A 769 -33.00 -14.87 -0.11
CA LEU A 769 -33.18 -14.94 1.34
C LEU A 769 -34.11 -16.08 1.73
N ALA A 770 -35.20 -16.30 0.99
CA ALA A 770 -36.12 -17.39 1.24
C ALA A 770 -35.43 -18.75 1.15
N TYR A 771 -34.68 -19.00 0.06
CA TYR A 771 -33.89 -20.21 -0.10
C TYR A 771 -32.89 -20.39 1.06
N SER A 772 -32.15 -19.34 1.37
CA SER A 772 -31.08 -19.46 2.37
C SER A 772 -31.60 -19.63 3.80
N LEU A 773 -32.67 -18.93 4.19
CA LEU A 773 -33.28 -19.09 5.51
C LEU A 773 -34.03 -20.43 5.62
N GLY A 774 -34.62 -20.90 4.52
CA GLY A 774 -35.18 -22.25 4.45
C GLY A 774 -34.13 -23.33 4.67
N LYS A 775 -32.96 -23.24 4.01
CA LYS A 775 -31.83 -24.16 4.26
C LYS A 775 -31.32 -24.11 5.70
N ASP A 776 -31.36 -22.95 6.34
CA ASP A 776 -31.02 -22.77 7.76
C ASP A 776 -32.17 -23.23 8.70
N GLY A 777 -33.23 -23.85 8.18
CA GLY A 777 -34.30 -24.51 8.96
C GLY A 777 -35.53 -23.64 9.27
N ARG A 778 -35.60 -22.39 8.82
CA ARG A 778 -36.74 -21.48 9.10
C ARG A 778 -37.96 -21.77 8.26
N ARG A 779 -39.16 -21.66 8.85
CA ARG A 779 -40.42 -21.69 8.09
C ARG A 779 -40.68 -20.32 7.47
N VAL A 780 -40.54 -20.21 6.15
CA VAL A 780 -40.60 -18.95 5.42
C VAL A 780 -41.83 -18.92 4.52
N LEU A 781 -42.66 -17.88 4.66
CA LEU A 781 -43.73 -17.55 3.73
C LEU A 781 -43.29 -16.39 2.84
N VAL A 782 -43.25 -16.60 1.52
CA VAL A 782 -42.92 -15.57 0.54
C VAL A 782 -44.19 -15.17 -0.19
N ILE A 783 -44.52 -13.88 -0.19
CA ILE A 783 -45.71 -13.35 -0.89
C ILE A 783 -45.24 -12.45 -2.04
N GLU A 784 -45.53 -12.85 -3.27
CA GLU A 784 -45.15 -12.12 -4.48
C GLU A 784 -46.38 -11.74 -5.30
N ARG A 785 -46.44 -10.50 -5.79
CA ARG A 785 -47.56 -10.00 -6.57
C ARG A 785 -47.74 -10.79 -7.86
N ASP A 786 -46.64 -11.05 -8.56
CA ASP A 786 -46.64 -11.74 -9.84
C ASP A 786 -45.54 -12.81 -9.95
N MET A 787 -45.99 -14.06 -10.03
CA MET A 787 -45.15 -15.25 -10.20
C MET A 787 -44.79 -15.51 -11.67
N GLY A 788 -45.38 -14.76 -12.61
CA GLY A 788 -45.03 -14.84 -14.03
C GLY A 788 -43.60 -14.38 -14.34
N LEU A 789 -43.17 -14.68 -15.57
CA LEU A 789 -41.88 -14.26 -16.10
C LEU A 789 -41.83 -12.72 -16.20
N GLN A 790 -40.91 -12.10 -15.46
CA GLN A 790 -40.82 -10.65 -15.41
C GLN A 790 -40.09 -10.06 -16.63
N ASP A 791 -40.73 -9.14 -17.32
CA ASP A 791 -40.15 -8.39 -18.43
C ASP A 791 -39.56 -7.05 -17.93
N ARG A 792 -38.32 -7.08 -17.46
CA ARG A 792 -37.58 -5.93 -16.93
C ARG A 792 -36.34 -5.63 -17.77
N ILE A 793 -36.00 -4.35 -17.87
CA ILE A 793 -34.85 -3.84 -18.62
C ILE A 793 -33.63 -3.48 -17.73
N VAL A 794 -33.73 -3.74 -16.41
CA VAL A 794 -32.65 -3.57 -15.42
C VAL A 794 -32.50 -4.81 -14.57
N GLY A 795 -31.33 -4.95 -13.94
CA GLY A 795 -30.96 -6.16 -13.22
C GLY A 795 -30.55 -7.30 -14.16
N GLU A 796 -30.04 -6.94 -15.35
CA GLU A 796 -29.58 -7.88 -16.38
C GLU A 796 -28.04 -8.07 -16.35
N LEU A 797 -27.33 -7.37 -15.46
CA LEU A 797 -25.88 -7.48 -15.29
C LEU A 797 -25.54 -7.62 -13.81
N LEU A 798 -24.95 -8.76 -13.45
CA LEU A 798 -24.46 -9.11 -12.13
C LEU A 798 -22.94 -8.95 -12.09
N GLN A 799 -22.46 -8.05 -11.24
CA GLN A 799 -21.03 -7.83 -11.04
C GLN A 799 -20.34 -9.05 -10.41
N PRO A 800 -19.02 -9.23 -10.61
CA PRO A 800 -18.24 -10.30 -9.97
C PRO A 800 -18.47 -10.45 -8.46
N GLY A 801 -18.46 -9.34 -7.71
CA GLY A 801 -18.72 -9.37 -6.27
C GLY A 801 -20.13 -9.84 -5.90
N GLY A 802 -21.12 -9.60 -6.77
CA GLY A 802 -22.48 -10.13 -6.60
C GLY A 802 -22.56 -11.62 -6.93
N TYR A 803 -21.85 -12.06 -7.97
CA TYR A 803 -21.76 -13.49 -8.31
C TYR A 803 -21.06 -14.30 -7.21
N MET A 804 -20.02 -13.74 -6.56
CA MET A 804 -19.44 -14.34 -5.36
C MET A 804 -20.45 -14.52 -4.22
N LYS A 805 -21.42 -13.61 -4.09
CA LYS A 805 -22.49 -13.75 -3.08
C LYS A 805 -23.51 -14.82 -3.46
N LEU A 806 -23.77 -15.05 -4.75
CA LEU A 806 -24.56 -16.21 -5.18
C LEU A 806 -23.86 -17.52 -4.82
N ILE A 807 -22.55 -17.63 -5.08
CA ILE A 807 -21.75 -18.80 -4.68
C ILE A 807 -21.81 -19.00 -3.16
N GLN A 808 -21.69 -17.92 -2.37
CA GLN A 808 -21.77 -17.99 -0.90
C GLN A 808 -23.16 -18.39 -0.37
N LEU A 809 -24.20 -18.26 -1.20
CA LEU A 809 -25.58 -18.61 -0.89
C LEU A 809 -25.99 -19.96 -1.50
N ASP A 810 -25.09 -20.69 -2.16
CA ASP A 810 -25.37 -21.91 -2.94
C ASP A 810 -26.45 -21.70 -4.01
N LEU A 811 -26.33 -20.60 -4.77
CA LEU A 811 -27.28 -20.15 -5.80
C LEU A 811 -26.59 -19.88 -7.16
N GLU A 812 -25.37 -20.38 -7.37
CA GLU A 812 -24.64 -20.17 -8.63
C GLU A 812 -25.29 -20.88 -9.83
N ASP A 813 -25.99 -21.99 -9.62
CA ASP A 813 -26.69 -22.74 -10.67
C ASP A 813 -27.89 -21.96 -11.25
N CYS A 814 -28.37 -20.93 -10.55
CA CYS A 814 -29.46 -20.07 -11.02
C CYS A 814 -29.08 -19.24 -12.26
N VAL A 815 -27.78 -19.07 -12.57
CA VAL A 815 -27.35 -18.43 -13.82
C VAL A 815 -27.04 -19.44 -14.94
N GLU A 816 -27.11 -20.74 -14.65
CA GLU A 816 -26.90 -21.78 -15.65
C GLU A 816 -28.20 -22.05 -16.41
N ASN A 817 -28.10 -22.53 -17.65
CA ASN A 817 -29.26 -22.93 -18.46
C ASN A 817 -30.31 -21.81 -18.68
N ILE A 818 -29.90 -20.53 -18.61
CA ILE A 818 -30.73 -19.35 -18.93
C ILE A 818 -30.15 -18.48 -20.06
N ASP A 819 -29.14 -18.99 -20.76
CA ASP A 819 -28.32 -18.29 -21.76
C ASP A 819 -27.58 -17.06 -21.18
N ALA A 820 -27.10 -17.19 -19.93
CA ALA A 820 -26.29 -16.16 -19.30
C ALA A 820 -24.92 -16.02 -19.97
N GLN A 821 -24.47 -14.80 -20.15
CA GLN A 821 -23.21 -14.45 -20.79
C GLN A 821 -22.17 -14.09 -19.73
N LYS A 822 -20.92 -14.53 -19.94
CA LYS A 822 -19.80 -14.12 -19.09
C LYS A 822 -19.34 -12.71 -19.46
N VAL A 823 -19.08 -11.90 -18.44
CA VAL A 823 -18.60 -10.53 -18.56
C VAL A 823 -17.27 -10.39 -17.81
N PHE A 824 -16.21 -10.09 -18.54
CA PHE A 824 -14.84 -9.98 -18.02
C PHE A 824 -14.40 -8.53 -17.77
N GLY A 825 -15.26 -7.55 -18.07
CA GLY A 825 -14.98 -6.15 -17.80
C GLY A 825 -15.85 -5.22 -18.63
N TYR A 826 -15.36 -4.00 -18.83
CA TYR A 826 -15.98 -2.98 -19.66
C TYR A 826 -15.02 -2.48 -20.75
N ALA A 827 -15.58 -1.86 -21.77
CA ALA A 827 -14.87 -1.03 -22.72
C ALA A 827 -15.45 0.38 -22.66
N LEU A 828 -14.61 1.39 -22.47
CA LEU A 828 -15.00 2.79 -22.44
C LEU A 828 -14.77 3.41 -23.83
N PHE A 829 -15.74 4.18 -24.33
CA PHE A 829 -15.65 4.90 -25.60
C PHE A 829 -15.85 6.38 -25.38
N MET A 830 -14.97 7.20 -25.97
CA MET A 830 -15.08 8.66 -25.95
C MET A 830 -14.33 9.23 -27.15
N ASP A 831 -14.96 10.14 -27.90
CA ASP A 831 -14.36 10.86 -29.03
C ASP A 831 -13.63 9.95 -30.04
N GLY A 832 -14.23 8.81 -30.38
CA GLY A 832 -13.65 7.82 -31.31
C GLY A 832 -12.49 6.99 -30.74
N LYS A 833 -12.04 7.26 -29.51
CA LYS A 833 -11.08 6.42 -28.78
C LYS A 833 -11.82 5.37 -27.96
N SER A 834 -11.15 4.24 -27.73
CA SER A 834 -11.65 3.21 -26.81
C SER A 834 -10.56 2.64 -25.92
N THR A 835 -10.93 2.25 -24.71
CA THR A 835 -10.04 1.56 -23.77
C THR A 835 -10.75 0.37 -23.13
N LYS A 836 -10.02 -0.74 -22.95
CA LYS A 836 -10.54 -1.96 -22.34
C LYS A 836 -10.17 -2.02 -20.87
N LEU A 837 -11.18 -2.22 -20.03
CA LEU A 837 -11.09 -2.23 -18.58
C LEU A 837 -11.47 -3.62 -18.07
N ALA A 838 -10.48 -4.47 -17.82
CA ALA A 838 -10.69 -5.83 -17.33
C ALA A 838 -11.00 -5.86 -15.83
N TYR A 839 -11.89 -6.76 -15.42
CA TYR A 839 -12.05 -7.11 -14.01
C TYR A 839 -10.77 -7.78 -13.48
N PRO A 840 -10.34 -7.49 -12.25
CA PRO A 840 -9.15 -8.10 -11.65
C PRO A 840 -9.47 -9.51 -11.14
N LEU A 841 -9.63 -10.45 -12.08
CA LEU A 841 -10.08 -11.82 -11.81
C LEU A 841 -8.92 -12.79 -11.55
N GLU A 842 -7.68 -12.40 -11.84
CA GLU A 842 -6.49 -13.25 -11.79
C GLU A 842 -6.20 -13.80 -10.38
N LYS A 843 -6.80 -13.18 -9.36
CA LYS A 843 -6.65 -13.54 -7.94
C LYS A 843 -7.66 -14.60 -7.47
N PHE A 844 -8.58 -15.05 -8.32
CA PHE A 844 -9.64 -15.97 -7.95
C PHE A 844 -9.51 -17.31 -8.68
N THR A 845 -9.53 -18.40 -7.93
CA THR A 845 -9.39 -19.78 -8.46
C THR A 845 -10.70 -20.34 -9.02
N ARG A 846 -11.85 -19.84 -8.54
CA ARG A 846 -13.17 -20.10 -9.14
C ARG A 846 -13.46 -19.05 -10.20
N ASP A 847 -14.22 -19.42 -11.24
CA ASP A 847 -14.76 -18.45 -12.19
C ASP A 847 -15.71 -17.51 -11.45
N VAL A 848 -15.23 -16.31 -11.14
CA VAL A 848 -16.02 -15.23 -10.52
C VAL A 848 -16.34 -14.10 -11.49
N ALA A 849 -16.19 -14.33 -12.81
CA ALA A 849 -16.49 -13.31 -13.80
C ALA A 849 -17.95 -12.85 -13.69
N GLY A 850 -18.22 -11.61 -14.10
CA GLY A 850 -19.57 -11.07 -14.12
C GLY A 850 -20.49 -11.92 -15.00
N ARG A 851 -21.79 -11.80 -14.78
CA ARG A 851 -22.82 -12.51 -15.56
C ARG A 851 -23.86 -11.53 -16.04
N SER A 852 -24.22 -11.61 -17.31
CA SER A 852 -25.37 -10.89 -17.85
C SER A 852 -26.41 -11.87 -18.40
N PHE A 853 -27.67 -11.51 -18.29
CA PHE A 853 -28.80 -12.40 -18.59
C PHE A 853 -30.10 -11.61 -18.68
N HIS A 854 -31.14 -12.22 -19.24
CA HIS A 854 -32.50 -11.71 -19.06
C HIS A 854 -32.92 -11.82 -17.59
N ASN A 855 -33.26 -10.68 -16.98
CA ASN A 855 -33.60 -10.60 -15.56
C ASN A 855 -34.74 -11.56 -15.17
N GLY A 856 -35.79 -11.64 -15.99
CA GLY A 856 -36.93 -12.52 -15.74
C GLY A 856 -36.56 -13.99 -15.60
N ARG A 857 -35.66 -14.48 -16.48
CA ARG A 857 -35.20 -15.89 -16.45
C ARG A 857 -34.40 -16.18 -15.17
N PHE A 858 -33.53 -15.26 -14.78
CA PHE A 858 -32.74 -15.38 -13.55
C PHE A 858 -33.62 -15.36 -12.29
N VAL A 859 -34.55 -14.40 -12.17
CA VAL A 859 -35.47 -14.33 -11.02
C VAL A 859 -36.35 -15.58 -10.95
N GLN A 860 -36.80 -16.09 -12.09
CA GLN A 860 -37.59 -17.32 -12.15
C GLN A 860 -36.79 -18.53 -11.62
N ARG A 861 -35.53 -18.69 -12.02
CA ARG A 861 -34.64 -19.74 -11.46
C ARG A 861 -34.43 -19.61 -9.97
N MET A 862 -34.26 -18.39 -9.46
CA MET A 862 -34.11 -18.14 -8.03
C MET A 862 -35.39 -18.55 -7.25
N ARG A 863 -36.57 -18.28 -7.81
CA ARG A 863 -37.86 -18.69 -7.22
C ARG A 863 -38.03 -20.20 -7.23
N GLU A 864 -37.73 -20.84 -8.35
CA GLU A 864 -37.76 -22.31 -8.47
C GLU A 864 -36.83 -22.96 -7.46
N LYS A 865 -35.60 -22.44 -7.34
CA LYS A 865 -34.62 -22.90 -6.35
C LYS A 865 -35.12 -22.74 -4.93
N ALA A 866 -35.71 -21.59 -4.57
CA ALA A 866 -36.33 -21.38 -3.27
C ALA A 866 -37.48 -22.36 -3.00
N ALA A 867 -38.30 -22.68 -4.01
CA ALA A 867 -39.40 -23.63 -3.90
C ALA A 867 -38.96 -25.09 -3.69
N THR A 868 -37.70 -25.44 -4.00
CA THR A 868 -37.18 -26.79 -3.73
C THR A 868 -37.01 -27.08 -2.24
N VAL A 869 -37.01 -26.05 -1.39
CA VAL A 869 -36.79 -26.20 0.05
C VAL A 869 -38.14 -26.41 0.76
N PRO A 870 -38.34 -27.51 1.51
CA PRO A 870 -39.66 -27.93 1.98
C PRO A 870 -40.33 -26.98 3.00
N ASN A 871 -39.55 -26.15 3.68
CA ASN A 871 -40.04 -25.16 4.66
C ASN A 871 -40.24 -23.76 4.07
N VAL A 872 -40.12 -23.60 2.75
CA VAL A 872 -40.37 -22.34 2.03
C VAL A 872 -41.68 -22.46 1.25
N ARG A 873 -42.66 -21.61 1.58
CA ARG A 873 -43.94 -21.52 0.88
C ARG A 873 -43.99 -20.24 0.04
N LEU A 874 -44.14 -20.37 -1.28
CA LEU A 874 -44.33 -19.22 -2.17
C LEU A 874 -45.81 -19.07 -2.51
N GLU A 875 -46.33 -17.86 -2.29
CA GLU A 875 -47.72 -17.51 -2.57
C GLU A 875 -47.82 -16.30 -3.49
N GLN A 876 -48.76 -16.37 -4.44
CA GLN A 876 -49.08 -15.24 -5.29
C GLN A 876 -50.13 -14.34 -4.62
N GLY A 877 -49.73 -13.11 -4.28
CA GLY A 877 -50.60 -12.13 -3.64
C GLY A 877 -49.99 -10.74 -3.54
N THR A 878 -50.84 -9.72 -3.43
CA THR A 878 -50.41 -8.33 -3.28
C THR A 878 -50.51 -7.90 -1.84
N VAL A 879 -49.38 -7.71 -1.16
CA VAL A 879 -49.36 -7.15 0.19
C VAL A 879 -49.83 -5.69 0.16
N THR A 880 -50.84 -5.37 0.98
CA THR A 880 -51.47 -4.04 1.03
C THR A 880 -51.05 -3.26 2.26
N ALA A 881 -50.77 -3.92 3.39
CA ALA A 881 -50.39 -3.26 4.63
C ALA A 881 -49.56 -4.17 5.56
N LEU A 882 -48.74 -3.54 6.39
CA LEU A 882 -48.12 -4.17 7.57
C LEU A 882 -49.13 -4.16 8.72
N ILE A 883 -49.13 -5.21 9.53
CA ILE A 883 -49.99 -5.32 10.71
C ILE A 883 -49.18 -4.94 11.93
N GLU A 884 -49.55 -3.85 12.60
CA GLU A 884 -48.87 -3.32 13.78
C GLU A 884 -49.71 -3.54 15.05
N GLU A 885 -49.09 -4.12 16.08
CA GLU A 885 -49.69 -4.31 17.39
C GLU A 885 -48.69 -3.88 18.48
N LYS A 886 -49.13 -3.00 19.39
CA LYS A 886 -48.31 -2.50 20.52
C LYS A 886 -46.93 -1.96 20.08
N GLY A 887 -46.86 -1.29 18.92
CA GLY A 887 -45.63 -0.71 18.38
C GLY A 887 -44.68 -1.71 17.69
N SER A 888 -45.13 -2.93 17.41
CA SER A 888 -44.37 -3.96 16.69
C SER A 888 -45.17 -4.51 15.50
N VAL A 889 -44.49 -4.75 14.37
CA VAL A 889 -45.07 -5.43 13.22
C VAL A 889 -45.20 -6.92 13.53
N ARG A 890 -46.40 -7.49 13.36
CA ARG A 890 -46.73 -8.90 13.63
C ARG A 890 -47.07 -9.71 12.39
N GLY A 891 -47.10 -9.08 11.22
CA GLY A 891 -47.46 -9.75 9.99
C GLY A 891 -47.86 -8.79 8.88
N VAL A 892 -48.58 -9.33 7.90
CA VAL A 892 -49.01 -8.60 6.70
C VAL A 892 -50.46 -8.92 6.34
N ARG A 893 -51.14 -7.93 5.76
CA ARG A 893 -52.41 -8.12 5.05
C ARG A 893 -52.13 -8.13 3.55
N TYR A 894 -52.66 -9.12 2.84
CA TYR A 894 -52.46 -9.25 1.40
C TYR A 894 -53.70 -9.76 0.69
N LYS A 895 -53.83 -9.38 -0.58
CA LYS A 895 -54.90 -9.83 -1.47
C LYS A 895 -54.41 -10.99 -2.32
N THR A 896 -55.12 -12.11 -2.29
CA THR A 896 -54.83 -13.24 -3.19
C THR A 896 -55.21 -12.91 -4.63
N ARG A 897 -54.83 -13.79 -5.57
CA ARG A 897 -55.28 -13.69 -6.97
C ARG A 897 -56.81 -13.68 -7.12
N ALA A 898 -57.53 -14.33 -6.21
CA ALA A 898 -58.99 -14.34 -6.17
C ALA A 898 -59.61 -13.03 -5.61
N GLY A 899 -58.77 -12.11 -5.12
CA GLY A 899 -59.21 -10.85 -4.52
C GLY A 899 -59.56 -10.95 -3.03
N GLU A 900 -59.33 -12.11 -2.40
CA GLU A 900 -59.58 -12.34 -0.97
C GLU A 900 -58.52 -11.64 -0.12
N ASP A 901 -58.97 -10.91 0.91
CA ASP A 901 -58.09 -10.28 1.90
C ASP A 901 -57.68 -11.32 2.97
N ILE A 902 -56.41 -11.73 2.95
CA ILE A 902 -55.81 -12.66 3.89
C ILE A 902 -54.86 -11.92 4.83
N THR A 903 -54.78 -12.39 6.07
CA THR A 903 -53.79 -11.98 7.07
C THR A 903 -52.83 -13.12 7.33
N ALA A 904 -51.53 -12.87 7.21
CA ALA A 904 -50.48 -13.80 7.61
C ALA A 904 -49.66 -13.17 8.74
N ASN A 905 -49.40 -13.94 9.80
CA ASN A 905 -48.67 -13.49 10.98
C ASN A 905 -47.32 -14.21 11.09
N ALA A 906 -46.29 -13.46 11.47
CA ALA A 906 -44.96 -13.99 11.77
C ALA A 906 -44.21 -13.05 12.72
N PRO A 907 -43.29 -13.58 13.54
CA PRO A 907 -42.41 -12.78 14.39
C PRO A 907 -41.56 -11.75 13.64
N LEU A 908 -41.17 -12.03 12.39
CA LEU A 908 -40.38 -11.14 11.56
C LEU A 908 -40.96 -11.03 10.15
N THR A 909 -41.17 -9.79 9.70
CA THR A 909 -41.56 -9.45 8.32
C THR A 909 -40.42 -8.74 7.59
N ILE A 910 -39.97 -9.28 6.46
CA ILE A 910 -38.88 -8.74 5.65
C ILE A 910 -39.44 -8.23 4.32
N VAL A 911 -39.32 -6.92 4.06
CA VAL A 911 -39.93 -6.27 2.90
C VAL A 911 -38.91 -6.04 1.79
N CYS A 912 -39.10 -6.74 0.67
CA CYS A 912 -38.23 -6.79 -0.52
C CYS A 912 -38.98 -6.48 -1.83
N ASP A 913 -40.07 -5.72 -1.79
CA ASP A 913 -40.97 -5.43 -2.93
C ASP A 913 -40.44 -4.37 -3.94
N GLY A 914 -39.18 -3.96 -3.77
CA GLY A 914 -38.41 -3.22 -4.77
C GLY A 914 -38.65 -1.70 -4.82
N CYS A 915 -38.25 -1.08 -5.92
CA CYS A 915 -38.16 0.38 -6.07
C CYS A 915 -39.51 1.13 -6.04
N PHE A 916 -40.64 0.41 -6.12
CA PHE A 916 -42.00 0.95 -6.05
C PHE A 916 -42.72 0.62 -4.73
N SER A 917 -42.00 0.11 -3.72
CA SER A 917 -42.56 -0.23 -2.41
C SER A 917 -43.45 0.86 -1.83
N ASN A 918 -44.69 0.48 -1.50
CA ASN A 918 -45.62 1.31 -0.74
C ASN A 918 -45.48 1.08 0.78
N LEU A 919 -44.91 -0.06 1.18
CA LEU A 919 -44.74 -0.49 2.57
C LEU A 919 -43.55 0.18 3.27
N ARG A 920 -42.66 0.84 2.50
CA ARG A 920 -41.54 1.61 3.07
C ARG A 920 -41.99 2.76 3.97
N ARG A 921 -43.21 3.30 3.76
CA ARG A 921 -43.78 4.42 4.52
C ARG A 921 -44.16 3.93 5.93
N GLY A 922 -43.22 4.03 6.86
CA GLY A 922 -43.34 3.52 8.24
C GLY A 922 -42.06 2.87 8.75
N LEU A 923 -41.22 2.35 7.84
CA LEU A 923 -39.94 1.69 8.15
C LEU A 923 -38.72 2.53 7.77
N CYS A 924 -38.91 3.60 6.98
CA CYS A 924 -37.85 4.43 6.43
C CYS A 924 -38.36 5.86 6.14
N LYS A 925 -37.53 6.89 6.35
CA LYS A 925 -37.81 8.29 5.96
C LYS A 925 -36.89 8.88 4.88
N PRO A 926 -36.68 8.25 3.70
CA PRO A 926 -35.85 8.82 2.65
C PRO A 926 -36.69 9.46 1.54
N GLU A 927 -36.14 10.49 0.91
CA GLU A 927 -36.68 11.07 -0.33
C GLU A 927 -36.18 10.28 -1.53
N VAL A 928 -37.08 9.93 -2.45
CA VAL A 928 -36.74 9.27 -3.71
C VAL A 928 -36.48 10.35 -4.76
N ASP A 929 -35.26 10.37 -5.29
CA ASP A 929 -34.87 11.24 -6.40
C ASP A 929 -34.89 10.48 -7.73
N ILE A 930 -35.12 11.20 -8.82
CA ILE A 930 -35.13 10.68 -10.20
C ILE A 930 -34.11 11.49 -11.02
N PRO A 931 -32.81 11.16 -10.94
CA PRO A 931 -31.76 11.88 -11.66
C PRO A 931 -31.87 11.79 -13.20
N SER A 932 -32.36 10.67 -13.72
CA SER A 932 -32.45 10.42 -15.17
C SER A 932 -33.46 9.33 -15.50
N SER A 933 -33.60 9.01 -16.78
CA SER A 933 -34.38 7.88 -17.28
C SER A 933 -33.63 7.15 -18.39
N PHE A 934 -33.77 5.83 -18.46
CA PHE A 934 -33.25 5.04 -19.57
C PHE A 934 -34.30 4.79 -20.65
N ALA A 935 -33.87 4.85 -21.91
CA ALA A 935 -34.54 4.17 -23.02
C ALA A 935 -33.75 2.92 -23.40
N ALA A 936 -34.40 1.77 -23.38
CA ALA A 936 -33.82 0.46 -23.62
C ALA A 936 -34.21 -0.08 -24.99
N LEU A 937 -33.21 -0.60 -25.69
CA LEU A 937 -33.31 -1.28 -26.98
C LEU A 937 -32.72 -2.69 -26.87
N LEU A 938 -33.18 -3.59 -27.73
CA LEU A 938 -32.61 -4.92 -27.92
C LEU A 938 -32.01 -5.00 -29.33
N LEU A 939 -30.69 -5.09 -29.40
CA LEU A 939 -29.96 -5.25 -30.65
C LEU A 939 -29.81 -6.75 -30.91
N LYS A 940 -30.49 -7.24 -31.94
CA LYS A 940 -30.47 -8.66 -32.33
C LYS A 940 -29.37 -8.93 -33.36
N ASN A 941 -28.72 -10.09 -33.25
CA ASN A 941 -27.73 -10.59 -34.22
C ASN A 941 -26.61 -9.59 -34.53
N CYS A 942 -26.11 -8.92 -33.48
CA CYS A 942 -25.08 -7.88 -33.58
C CYS A 942 -23.81 -8.31 -32.83
N GLU A 943 -22.65 -8.09 -33.44
CA GLU A 943 -21.36 -8.30 -32.80
C GLU A 943 -20.93 -7.05 -32.03
N ALA A 944 -20.49 -7.26 -30.79
CA ALA A 944 -19.99 -6.17 -29.97
C ALA A 944 -18.50 -5.94 -30.26
N PRO A 945 -18.00 -4.68 -30.24
CA PRO A 945 -16.59 -4.36 -30.54
C PRO A 945 -15.57 -5.12 -29.69
N TYR A 946 -15.97 -5.45 -28.45
CA TYR A 946 -15.17 -6.23 -27.52
C TYR A 946 -16.02 -7.38 -26.99
N PRO A 947 -15.69 -8.64 -27.31
CA PRO A 947 -16.46 -9.79 -26.85
C PRO A 947 -16.38 -9.91 -25.33
N ASN A 948 -17.46 -10.36 -24.70
CA ASN A 948 -17.56 -10.59 -23.25
C ASN A 948 -17.24 -9.36 -22.37
N HIS A 949 -17.40 -8.15 -22.90
CA HIS A 949 -17.27 -6.90 -22.14
C HIS A 949 -18.57 -6.12 -22.25
N GLY A 950 -18.93 -5.35 -21.22
CA GLY A 950 -19.90 -4.28 -21.36
C GLY A 950 -19.26 -3.08 -22.08
N HIS A 951 -20.05 -2.19 -22.66
CA HIS A 951 -19.57 -1.03 -23.40
C HIS A 951 -20.22 0.20 -22.78
N VAL A 952 -19.40 1.13 -22.30
CA VAL A 952 -19.83 2.42 -21.77
C VAL A 952 -19.39 3.48 -22.76
N ILE A 953 -20.36 4.08 -23.44
CA ILE A 953 -20.10 5.16 -24.40
C ILE A 953 -20.37 6.47 -23.66
N LEU A 954 -19.32 7.29 -23.52
CA LEU A 954 -19.41 8.63 -22.94
C LEU A 954 -20.01 9.58 -23.98
N ALA A 955 -21.27 9.36 -24.33
CA ALA A 955 -22.04 10.17 -25.25
C ALA A 955 -22.54 11.48 -24.61
N GLU A 956 -22.98 12.40 -25.46
CA GLU A 956 -23.59 13.66 -25.06
C GLU A 956 -25.11 13.63 -25.23
N PRO A 957 -25.90 14.11 -24.25
CA PRO A 957 -25.46 14.72 -22.98
C PRO A 957 -25.15 13.71 -21.85
N SER A 958 -25.49 12.43 -22.02
CA SER A 958 -25.40 11.40 -20.98
C SER A 958 -24.84 10.08 -21.54
N PRO A 959 -24.29 9.21 -20.67
CA PRO A 959 -23.67 7.95 -21.09
C PRO A 959 -24.68 6.93 -21.66
N ILE A 960 -24.19 6.05 -22.53
CA ILE A 960 -24.94 4.92 -23.09
C ILE A 960 -24.27 3.62 -22.64
N LEU A 961 -25.06 2.63 -22.23
CA LEU A 961 -24.57 1.31 -21.84
C LEU A 961 -25.02 0.26 -22.84
N CYS A 962 -24.07 -0.54 -23.34
CA CYS A 962 -24.38 -1.74 -24.10
C CYS A 962 -23.79 -2.97 -23.41
N TYR A 963 -24.51 -4.08 -23.35
CA TYR A 963 -23.95 -5.35 -22.88
C TYR A 963 -24.77 -6.51 -23.40
N ARG A 964 -24.10 -7.62 -23.71
CA ARG A 964 -24.74 -8.82 -24.24
C ARG A 964 -25.51 -9.53 -23.13
N ILE A 965 -26.78 -9.88 -23.34
CA ILE A 965 -27.65 -10.53 -22.32
C ILE A 965 -28.07 -11.94 -22.71
N SER A 966 -27.90 -12.31 -23.97
CA SER A 966 -28.10 -13.66 -24.51
C SER A 966 -27.12 -13.91 -25.65
N SER A 967 -27.05 -15.12 -26.15
CA SER A 967 -26.23 -15.48 -27.31
C SER A 967 -26.56 -14.65 -28.57
N THR A 968 -27.78 -14.12 -28.67
CA THR A 968 -28.29 -13.38 -29.84
C THR A 968 -28.60 -11.91 -29.58
N GLU A 969 -28.66 -11.44 -28.33
CA GLU A 969 -29.17 -10.11 -27.99
C GLU A 969 -28.19 -9.28 -27.14
N ILE A 970 -28.05 -8.01 -27.54
CA ILE A 970 -27.33 -6.96 -26.79
C ILE A 970 -28.34 -5.95 -26.28
N ARG A 971 -28.36 -5.74 -24.97
CA ARG A 971 -29.09 -4.64 -24.35
C ARG A 971 -28.35 -3.34 -24.63
N CYS A 972 -29.04 -2.33 -25.13
CA CYS A 972 -28.55 -0.95 -25.19
C CYS A 972 -29.45 -0.04 -24.34
N LEU A 973 -28.87 0.71 -23.41
CA LEU A 973 -29.54 1.65 -22.50
C LEU A 973 -29.01 3.05 -22.77
N VAL A 974 -29.87 3.91 -23.31
CA VAL A 974 -29.58 5.33 -23.54
C VAL A 974 -30.10 6.14 -22.37
N ASP A 975 -29.23 6.89 -21.71
CA ASP A 975 -29.60 7.76 -20.59
C ASP A 975 -30.08 9.14 -21.05
N PHE A 976 -31.18 9.58 -20.44
CA PHE A 976 -31.76 10.90 -20.62
C PHE A 976 -31.75 11.63 -19.28
N PRO A 977 -30.97 12.73 -19.14
CA PRO A 977 -30.87 13.43 -17.87
C PRO A 977 -32.17 14.20 -17.55
N GLY A 978 -32.57 14.21 -16.27
CA GLY A 978 -33.77 14.91 -15.80
C GLY A 978 -35.08 14.15 -16.02
N LYS A 979 -36.21 14.88 -15.91
CA LYS A 979 -37.58 14.31 -15.86
C LYS A 979 -38.33 14.33 -17.21
N LYS A 980 -37.79 14.98 -18.24
CA LYS A 980 -38.46 15.13 -19.54
C LYS A 980 -37.76 14.26 -20.59
N MET A 981 -38.45 13.22 -21.06
CA MET A 981 -38.01 12.41 -22.19
C MET A 981 -38.82 12.76 -23.46
N PRO A 982 -38.26 12.55 -24.65
CA PRO A 982 -39.05 12.49 -25.88
C PRO A 982 -40.18 11.46 -25.75
N SER A 983 -41.33 11.71 -26.38
CA SER A 983 -42.44 10.77 -26.35
C SER A 983 -42.15 9.56 -27.25
N VAL A 984 -42.47 8.36 -26.75
CA VAL A 984 -42.39 7.13 -27.54
C VAL A 984 -43.59 7.03 -28.50
N GLY A 985 -44.78 7.44 -28.04
CA GLY A 985 -46.04 7.25 -28.76
C GLY A 985 -46.24 8.12 -30.00
N ASN A 986 -45.50 9.22 -30.14
CA ASN A 986 -45.56 10.12 -31.30
C ASN A 986 -44.32 10.00 -32.23
N GLY A 987 -43.40 9.08 -31.94
CA GLY A 987 -42.19 8.86 -32.73
C GLY A 987 -41.02 9.81 -32.44
N ASP A 988 -41.16 10.81 -31.56
CA ASP A 988 -40.09 11.77 -31.23
C ASP A 988 -38.85 11.06 -30.67
N MET A 989 -39.05 10.03 -29.84
CA MET A 989 -37.96 9.23 -29.29
C MET A 989 -37.17 8.52 -30.39
N ALA A 990 -37.86 7.88 -31.35
CA ALA A 990 -37.21 7.18 -32.45
C ALA A 990 -36.41 8.16 -33.33
N LEU A 991 -36.98 9.33 -33.62
CA LEU A 991 -36.30 10.40 -34.37
C LEU A 991 -35.05 10.89 -33.61
N HIS A 992 -35.15 11.12 -32.30
CA HIS A 992 -34.03 11.56 -31.48
C HIS A 992 -32.90 10.51 -31.45
N LEU A 993 -33.24 9.24 -31.26
CA LEU A 993 -32.28 8.13 -31.24
C LEU A 993 -31.53 8.00 -32.58
N LYS A 994 -32.22 8.11 -33.71
CA LYS A 994 -31.60 8.04 -35.05
C LYS A 994 -30.73 9.25 -35.38
N THR A 995 -31.18 10.45 -35.04
CA THR A 995 -30.52 11.69 -35.47
C THR A 995 -29.37 12.11 -34.57
N LYS A 996 -29.53 11.98 -33.24
CA LYS A 996 -28.55 12.49 -32.26
C LYS A 996 -27.73 11.41 -31.58
N VAL A 997 -28.32 10.23 -31.34
CA VAL A 997 -27.67 9.17 -30.56
C VAL A 997 -26.89 8.22 -31.46
N ALA A 998 -27.46 7.77 -32.59
CA ALA A 998 -26.86 6.78 -33.48
C ALA A 998 -25.47 7.20 -34.02
N GLN A 999 -25.23 8.50 -34.21
CA GLN A 999 -23.93 9.02 -34.66
C GLN A 999 -22.80 8.81 -33.63
N GLN A 1000 -23.16 8.73 -32.35
CA GLN A 1000 -22.24 8.55 -31.22
C GLN A 1000 -22.05 7.06 -30.86
N ILE A 1001 -22.86 6.16 -31.42
CA ILE A 1001 -22.72 4.72 -31.26
C ILE A 1001 -21.53 4.21 -32.09
N PRO A 1002 -20.68 3.32 -31.54
CA PRO A 1002 -19.60 2.67 -32.27
C PRO A 1002 -20.08 2.05 -33.60
N PRO A 1003 -19.32 2.14 -34.70
CA PRO A 1003 -19.75 1.68 -36.02
C PRO A 1003 -20.31 0.25 -36.04
N GLU A 1004 -19.72 -0.65 -35.27
CA GLU A 1004 -20.09 -2.07 -35.19
C GLU A 1004 -21.49 -2.27 -34.59
N LEU A 1005 -21.88 -1.43 -33.63
CA LEU A 1005 -23.21 -1.49 -32.98
C LEU A 1005 -24.26 -0.63 -33.69
N ARG A 1006 -23.83 0.31 -34.54
CA ARG A 1006 -24.72 1.32 -35.14
C ARG A 1006 -25.80 0.73 -36.02
N GLY A 1007 -25.46 -0.27 -36.85
CA GLY A 1007 -26.44 -0.93 -37.72
C GLY A 1007 -27.54 -1.63 -36.92
N GLY A 1008 -27.16 -2.43 -35.92
CA GLY A 1008 -28.09 -3.10 -35.01
C GLY A 1008 -28.93 -2.11 -34.18
N PHE A 1009 -28.33 -0.99 -33.77
CA PHE A 1009 -29.03 0.07 -33.04
C PHE A 1009 -30.14 0.72 -33.87
N ILE A 1010 -29.86 1.09 -35.12
CA ILE A 1010 -30.87 1.70 -36.01
C ILE A 1010 -32.00 0.71 -36.29
N ALA A 1011 -31.67 -0.54 -36.60
CA ALA A 1011 -32.66 -1.59 -36.83
C ALA A 1011 -33.57 -1.83 -35.60
N ALA A 1012 -33.01 -1.80 -34.39
CA ALA A 1012 -33.79 -1.91 -33.15
C ALA A 1012 -34.72 -0.71 -32.91
N VAL A 1013 -34.31 0.49 -33.33
CA VAL A 1013 -35.18 1.69 -33.29
C VAL A 1013 -36.31 1.59 -34.32
N ASP A 1014 -36.02 1.06 -35.52
CA ASP A 1014 -37.01 0.81 -36.57
C ASP A 1014 -38.05 -0.24 -36.17
N GLU A 1015 -37.66 -1.26 -35.42
CA GLU A 1015 -38.58 -2.27 -34.85
C GLU A 1015 -39.58 -1.66 -33.85
N GLY A 1016 -39.28 -0.49 -33.26
CA GLY A 1016 -40.19 0.26 -32.41
C GLY A 1016 -40.36 -0.28 -30.98
N SER A 1017 -39.60 -1.30 -30.58
CA SER A 1017 -39.69 -1.93 -29.25
C SER A 1017 -38.92 -1.16 -28.15
N ILE A 1018 -39.14 0.16 -28.05
CA ILE A 1018 -38.43 1.03 -27.09
C ILE A 1018 -39.12 0.96 -25.73
N LYS A 1019 -38.41 0.50 -24.70
CA LYS A 1019 -38.91 0.51 -23.31
C LYS A 1019 -38.24 1.61 -22.52
N THR A 1020 -38.97 2.29 -21.64
CA THR A 1020 -38.41 3.36 -20.82
C THR A 1020 -38.54 3.07 -19.33
N MET A 1021 -37.60 3.60 -18.55
CA MET A 1021 -37.68 3.53 -17.09
C MET A 1021 -37.04 4.75 -16.43
N ALA A 1022 -37.64 5.19 -15.33
CA ALA A 1022 -37.04 6.22 -14.47
C ALA A 1022 -35.93 5.59 -13.61
N ASN A 1023 -34.74 6.20 -13.62
CA ASN A 1023 -33.63 5.81 -12.77
C ASN A 1023 -33.82 6.48 -11.41
N ARG A 1024 -34.05 5.69 -10.36
CA ARG A 1024 -34.33 6.16 -9.00
C ARG A 1024 -33.09 6.09 -8.13
N SER A 1025 -32.93 7.06 -7.23
CA SER A 1025 -31.88 7.09 -6.22
C SER A 1025 -32.47 7.39 -4.85
N MET A 1026 -32.04 6.66 -3.82
CA MET A 1026 -32.59 6.79 -2.47
C MET A 1026 -31.57 6.28 -1.44
N PRO A 1027 -31.03 7.18 -0.57
CA PRO A 1027 -30.10 6.77 0.47
C PRO A 1027 -30.80 5.90 1.52
N ALA A 1028 -30.02 5.07 2.21
CA ALA A 1028 -30.53 4.25 3.30
C ALA A 1028 -30.76 5.08 4.57
N ALA A 1029 -32.01 5.24 5.00
CA ALA A 1029 -32.40 5.98 6.20
C ALA A 1029 -33.32 5.13 7.11
N PRO A 1030 -32.80 4.04 7.69
CA PRO A 1030 -33.63 3.09 8.43
C PRO A 1030 -34.29 3.70 9.66
N GLN A 1031 -35.51 3.27 9.95
CA GLN A 1031 -36.13 3.41 11.25
C GLN A 1031 -36.21 2.01 11.86
N PRO A 1032 -35.43 1.70 12.92
CA PRO A 1032 -35.54 0.41 13.59
C PRO A 1032 -36.97 0.20 14.09
N THR A 1033 -37.65 -0.80 13.52
CA THR A 1033 -39.05 -1.12 13.82
C THR A 1033 -39.15 -2.56 14.30
N PRO A 1034 -39.58 -2.80 15.54
CA PRO A 1034 -39.74 -4.16 16.07
C PRO A 1034 -40.59 -5.06 15.18
N GLY A 1035 -40.04 -6.20 14.76
CA GLY A 1035 -40.74 -7.18 13.92
C GLY A 1035 -40.70 -6.92 12.41
N ALA A 1036 -40.03 -5.87 11.93
CA ALA A 1036 -39.88 -5.62 10.50
C ALA A 1036 -38.53 -5.04 10.05
N ILE A 1037 -38.11 -5.38 8.83
CA ILE A 1037 -36.91 -4.83 8.19
C ILE A 1037 -37.09 -4.69 6.67
N LEU A 1038 -36.46 -3.69 6.06
CA LEU A 1038 -36.44 -3.47 4.61
C LEU A 1038 -35.13 -3.99 3.98
N LEU A 1039 -35.20 -4.59 2.79
CA LEU A 1039 -34.02 -5.02 2.02
C LEU A 1039 -34.16 -4.74 0.51
N GLY A 1040 -33.02 -4.59 -0.17
CA GLY A 1040 -32.97 -4.30 -1.61
C GLY A 1040 -33.47 -2.89 -1.93
N ASP A 1041 -34.04 -2.71 -3.12
CA ASP A 1041 -34.48 -1.39 -3.62
C ASP A 1041 -35.68 -0.79 -2.85
N SER A 1042 -36.36 -1.58 -2.01
CA SER A 1042 -37.34 -1.03 -1.04
C SER A 1042 -36.64 -0.21 0.05
N PHE A 1043 -35.37 -0.53 0.35
CA PHE A 1043 -34.57 0.09 1.40
C PHE A 1043 -33.53 1.10 0.89
N ASN A 1044 -32.87 0.80 -0.22
CA ASN A 1044 -31.74 1.60 -0.71
C ASN A 1044 -31.62 1.50 -2.23
N MET A 1045 -31.76 2.62 -2.94
CA MET A 1045 -31.65 2.70 -4.39
C MET A 1045 -30.45 3.55 -4.81
N ARG A 1046 -29.85 3.22 -5.95
CA ARG A 1046 -28.78 4.00 -6.57
C ARG A 1046 -28.99 4.10 -8.07
N HIS A 1047 -28.24 5.00 -8.70
CA HIS A 1047 -28.19 5.06 -10.14
C HIS A 1047 -27.76 3.70 -10.74
N PRO A 1048 -28.50 3.13 -11.72
CA PRO A 1048 -28.23 1.78 -12.25
C PRO A 1048 -27.02 1.70 -13.19
N LEU A 1049 -26.37 2.82 -13.51
CA LEU A 1049 -25.20 2.90 -14.40
C LEU A 1049 -24.10 1.87 -14.08
N THR A 1050 -23.85 1.62 -12.79
CA THR A 1050 -22.78 0.72 -12.35
C THR A 1050 -23.23 -0.73 -12.17
N GLY A 1051 -24.50 -1.07 -12.37
CA GLY A 1051 -25.01 -2.44 -12.18
C GLY A 1051 -24.87 -3.00 -10.76
N GLY A 1052 -24.63 -2.15 -9.74
CA GLY A 1052 -24.30 -2.59 -8.38
C GLY A 1052 -25.50 -2.98 -7.49
N GLY A 1053 -26.74 -2.80 -7.95
CA GLY A 1053 -27.96 -3.02 -7.15
C GLY A 1053 -28.09 -4.47 -6.66
N MET A 1054 -27.97 -5.44 -7.56
CA MET A 1054 -28.06 -6.87 -7.21
C MET A 1054 -26.92 -7.30 -6.28
N THR A 1055 -25.71 -6.78 -6.48
CA THR A 1055 -24.55 -7.06 -5.62
C THR A 1055 -24.81 -6.66 -4.18
N VAL A 1056 -25.37 -5.47 -3.96
CA VAL A 1056 -25.71 -5.04 -2.59
C VAL A 1056 -26.89 -5.78 -2.03
N ALA A 1057 -27.92 -6.07 -2.83
CA ALA A 1057 -29.03 -6.89 -2.38
C ALA A 1057 -28.56 -8.27 -1.88
N LEU A 1058 -27.72 -8.97 -2.65
CA LEU A 1058 -27.17 -10.27 -2.25
C LEU A 1058 -26.21 -10.15 -1.06
N SER A 1059 -25.42 -9.09 -0.98
CA SER A 1059 -24.58 -8.83 0.19
C SER A 1059 -25.40 -8.58 1.45
N ASP A 1060 -26.51 -7.84 1.34
CA ASP A 1060 -27.44 -7.60 2.44
C ASP A 1060 -28.12 -8.91 2.89
N VAL A 1061 -28.50 -9.77 1.94
CA VAL A 1061 -29.04 -11.12 2.22
C VAL A 1061 -28.07 -11.97 3.04
N VAL A 1062 -26.78 -12.00 2.68
CA VAL A 1062 -25.75 -12.73 3.44
C VAL A 1062 -25.66 -12.20 4.87
N ILE A 1063 -25.65 -10.87 5.07
CA ILE A 1063 -25.56 -10.28 6.41
C ILE A 1063 -26.80 -10.64 7.25
N VAL A 1064 -28.00 -10.51 6.69
CA VAL A 1064 -29.24 -10.82 7.42
C VAL A 1064 -29.32 -12.31 7.77
N ARG A 1065 -28.99 -13.20 6.83
CA ARG A 1065 -28.88 -14.64 7.10
C ARG A 1065 -27.93 -14.91 8.27
N ASP A 1066 -26.72 -14.36 8.22
CA ASP A 1066 -25.69 -14.62 9.23
C ASP A 1066 -26.09 -14.06 10.61
N LEU A 1067 -26.84 -12.95 10.66
CA LEU A 1067 -27.39 -12.39 11.92
C LEU A 1067 -28.54 -13.23 12.49
N LEU A 1068 -29.36 -13.86 11.64
CA LEU A 1068 -30.52 -14.66 12.06
C LEU A 1068 -30.17 -16.12 12.37
N ARG A 1069 -29.13 -16.67 11.74
CA ARG A 1069 -28.67 -18.05 11.93
C ARG A 1069 -28.49 -18.48 13.41
N PRO A 1070 -27.86 -17.70 14.29
CA PRO A 1070 -27.65 -18.11 15.69
C PRO A 1070 -28.88 -18.03 16.59
N LEU A 1071 -29.98 -17.41 16.14
CA LEU A 1071 -31.09 -17.05 17.02
C LEU A 1071 -32.15 -18.15 17.06
N GLU A 1072 -32.08 -19.12 17.96
CA GLU A 1072 -33.12 -20.17 18.03
C GLU A 1072 -34.54 -19.59 18.19
N ASN A 1073 -34.69 -18.57 19.04
CA ASN A 1073 -35.96 -17.87 19.27
C ASN A 1073 -35.96 -16.46 18.65
N ILE A 1074 -36.89 -16.21 17.73
CA ILE A 1074 -37.12 -14.90 17.10
C ILE A 1074 -38.46 -14.26 17.50
N ASN A 1075 -39.17 -14.82 18.48
CA ASN A 1075 -40.53 -14.40 18.86
C ASN A 1075 -40.59 -13.08 19.64
N ASP A 1076 -39.45 -12.63 20.20
CA ASP A 1076 -39.33 -11.32 20.83
C ASP A 1076 -38.90 -10.26 19.80
N PRO A 1077 -39.84 -9.44 19.29
CA PRO A 1077 -39.55 -8.49 18.23
C PRO A 1077 -38.65 -7.34 18.69
N PHE A 1078 -38.59 -7.01 19.98
CA PHE A 1078 -37.77 -5.91 20.49
C PHE A 1078 -36.31 -6.34 20.63
N THR A 1079 -36.07 -7.51 21.22
CA THR A 1079 -34.72 -8.10 21.28
C THR A 1079 -34.19 -8.39 19.88
N LEU A 1080 -35.03 -8.93 19.00
CA LEU A 1080 -34.68 -9.16 17.60
C LEU A 1080 -34.34 -7.85 16.87
N CYS A 1081 -35.11 -6.77 17.09
CA CYS A 1081 -34.83 -5.46 16.51
C CYS A 1081 -33.49 -4.89 16.96
N ASN A 1082 -33.18 -4.98 18.26
CA ASN A 1082 -31.90 -4.53 18.80
C ASN A 1082 -30.72 -5.33 18.22
N HIS A 1083 -30.89 -6.64 18.01
CA HIS A 1083 -29.88 -7.47 17.37
C HIS A 1083 -29.70 -7.12 15.89
N LEU A 1084 -30.81 -6.99 15.16
CA LEU A 1084 -30.82 -6.64 13.74
C LEU A 1084 -30.39 -5.19 13.46
N ASP A 1085 -30.36 -4.29 14.45
CA ASP A 1085 -29.80 -2.93 14.27
C ASP A 1085 -28.33 -2.97 13.79
N SER A 1086 -27.60 -4.03 14.16
CA SER A 1086 -26.23 -4.29 13.67
C SER A 1086 -26.15 -4.40 12.15
N PHE A 1087 -27.21 -4.85 11.47
CA PHE A 1087 -27.28 -4.91 10.00
C PHE A 1087 -26.96 -3.56 9.35
N TYR A 1088 -27.52 -2.47 9.88
CA TYR A 1088 -27.35 -1.12 9.33
C TYR A 1088 -25.92 -0.60 9.46
N THR A 1089 -25.13 -1.16 10.39
CA THR A 1089 -23.71 -0.88 10.53
C THR A 1089 -22.89 -1.79 9.64
N LEU A 1090 -23.13 -3.10 9.66
CA LEU A 1090 -22.38 -4.12 8.91
C LEU A 1090 -22.45 -3.91 7.39
N ARG A 1091 -23.58 -3.44 6.86
CA ARG A 1091 -23.75 -3.23 5.41
C ARG A 1091 -23.01 -2.03 4.84
N LYS A 1092 -22.68 -1.03 5.67
CA LYS A 1092 -22.18 0.28 5.22
C LYS A 1092 -20.93 0.22 4.34
N PRO A 1093 -19.87 -0.56 4.66
CA PRO A 1093 -18.68 -0.58 3.82
C PRO A 1093 -18.97 -0.95 2.37
N VAL A 1094 -19.79 -1.99 2.12
CA VAL A 1094 -20.13 -2.44 0.77
C VAL A 1094 -21.17 -1.52 0.13
N ALA A 1095 -22.29 -1.30 0.83
CA ALA A 1095 -23.41 -0.55 0.29
C ALA A 1095 -23.04 0.91 0.00
N SER A 1096 -22.39 1.60 0.94
CA SER A 1096 -22.05 3.01 0.77
C SER A 1096 -20.95 3.24 -0.26
N THR A 1097 -19.98 2.33 -0.39
CA THR A 1097 -18.95 2.42 -1.44
C THR A 1097 -19.58 2.31 -2.83
N ILE A 1098 -20.45 1.32 -3.06
CA ILE A 1098 -21.12 1.13 -4.35
C ILE A 1098 -22.14 2.25 -4.62
N ASN A 1099 -22.85 2.76 -3.61
CA ASN A 1099 -23.75 3.92 -3.75
C ASN A 1099 -22.98 5.17 -4.17
N THR A 1100 -21.88 5.44 -3.46
CA THR A 1100 -21.07 6.64 -3.68
C THR A 1100 -20.41 6.59 -5.06
N LEU A 1101 -19.87 5.44 -5.45
CA LEU A 1101 -19.30 5.25 -6.79
C LEU A 1101 -20.35 5.47 -7.88
N ALA A 1102 -21.55 4.89 -7.75
CA ALA A 1102 -22.61 5.05 -8.74
C ALA A 1102 -23.02 6.51 -8.94
N GLY A 1103 -23.25 7.24 -7.84
CA GLY A 1103 -23.63 8.65 -7.89
C GLY A 1103 -22.51 9.56 -8.40
N ALA A 1104 -21.27 9.31 -7.98
CA ALA A 1104 -20.12 10.10 -8.40
C ALA A 1104 -19.80 9.87 -9.89
N LEU A 1105 -19.77 8.62 -10.34
CA LEU A 1105 -19.44 8.26 -11.72
C LEU A 1105 -20.49 8.76 -12.70
N TYR A 1106 -21.78 8.68 -12.35
CA TYR A 1106 -22.84 9.26 -13.18
C TYR A 1106 -22.68 10.77 -13.37
N LYS A 1107 -22.36 11.51 -12.29
CA LYS A 1107 -22.10 12.96 -12.35
C LYS A 1107 -20.85 13.31 -13.16
N VAL A 1108 -19.82 12.46 -13.16
CA VAL A 1108 -18.59 12.65 -13.94
C VAL A 1108 -18.81 12.31 -15.42
N PHE A 1109 -19.57 11.25 -15.72
CA PHE A 1109 -19.79 10.80 -17.10
C PHE A 1109 -20.82 11.63 -17.87
N SER A 1110 -21.74 12.30 -17.15
CA SER A 1110 -22.70 13.22 -17.74
C SER A 1110 -22.03 14.52 -18.16
N VAL A 1111 -22.40 15.05 -19.32
CA VAL A 1111 -21.92 16.35 -19.80
C VAL A 1111 -22.42 17.46 -18.88
N SER A 1112 -21.54 18.42 -18.61
CA SER A 1112 -21.81 19.53 -17.72
C SER A 1112 -21.50 20.85 -18.44
N PRO A 1113 -22.29 21.92 -18.19
CA PRO A 1113 -21.95 23.26 -18.68
C PRO A 1113 -20.72 23.85 -17.98
N ASP A 1114 -20.32 23.28 -16.84
CA ASP A 1114 -19.08 23.64 -16.14
C ASP A 1114 -17.86 23.00 -16.80
N GLN A 1115 -16.98 23.84 -17.33
CA GLN A 1115 -15.71 23.45 -17.95
C GLN A 1115 -14.87 22.55 -17.05
N ALA A 1116 -14.85 22.80 -15.72
CA ALA A 1116 -14.06 21.98 -14.80
C ALA A 1116 -14.57 20.53 -14.70
N ARG A 1117 -15.88 20.30 -14.86
CA ARG A 1117 -16.45 18.95 -14.91
C ARG A 1117 -16.23 18.26 -16.24
N THR A 1118 -16.19 19.00 -17.35
CA THR A 1118 -15.77 18.47 -18.65
C THR A 1118 -14.32 17.97 -18.59
N GLU A 1119 -13.43 18.74 -17.97
CA GLU A 1119 -12.05 18.30 -17.75
C GLU A 1119 -11.96 17.10 -16.80
N LEU A 1120 -12.78 17.04 -15.75
CA LEU A 1120 -12.83 15.86 -14.87
C LEU A 1120 -13.30 14.60 -15.60
N ARG A 1121 -14.27 14.73 -16.52
CA ARG A 1121 -14.76 13.66 -17.39
C ARG A 1121 -13.66 13.14 -18.31
N GLN A 1122 -12.95 14.05 -18.99
CA GLN A 1122 -11.81 13.72 -19.85
C GLN A 1122 -10.69 13.06 -19.05
N ALA A 1123 -10.32 13.64 -17.91
CA ALA A 1123 -9.30 13.10 -17.01
C ALA A 1123 -9.66 11.70 -16.52
N CYS A 1124 -10.94 11.41 -16.28
CA CYS A 1124 -11.39 10.08 -15.89
C CYS A 1124 -11.17 9.05 -17.00
N PHE A 1125 -11.53 9.36 -18.25
CA PHE A 1125 -11.27 8.48 -19.38
C PHE A 1125 -9.77 8.21 -19.58
N ASP A 1126 -8.96 9.28 -19.55
CA ASP A 1126 -7.53 9.16 -19.79
C ASP A 1126 -6.80 8.45 -18.63
N TYR A 1127 -7.21 8.70 -17.37
CA TYR A 1127 -6.69 7.99 -16.20
C TYR A 1127 -6.97 6.48 -16.28
N LEU A 1128 -8.20 6.10 -16.64
CA LEU A 1128 -8.56 4.68 -16.81
C LEU A 1128 -7.85 4.05 -18.01
N SER A 1129 -7.48 4.85 -19.01
CA SER A 1129 -6.75 4.39 -20.20
C SER A 1129 -5.28 4.05 -19.94
N LEU A 1130 -4.70 4.49 -18.81
CA LEU A 1130 -3.31 4.18 -18.44
C LEU A 1130 -3.09 2.69 -18.10
N GLY A 1131 -4.14 1.90 -17.83
CA GLY A 1131 -3.98 0.50 -17.45
C GLY A 1131 -3.47 0.31 -16.01
N GLY A 1132 -2.98 -0.89 -15.68
CA GLY A 1132 -2.38 -1.18 -14.36
C GLY A 1132 -3.28 -0.82 -13.17
N ILE A 1133 -2.70 -0.17 -12.14
CA ILE A 1133 -3.44 0.22 -10.92
C ILE A 1133 -4.50 1.31 -11.18
N PHE A 1134 -4.29 2.14 -12.21
CA PHE A 1134 -5.19 3.23 -12.58
C PHE A 1134 -6.53 2.74 -13.14
N SER A 1135 -6.54 1.54 -13.74
CA SER A 1135 -7.77 0.87 -14.21
C SER A 1135 -8.25 -0.22 -13.24
N SER A 1136 -7.36 -1.11 -12.78
CA SER A 1136 -7.73 -2.26 -11.94
C SER A 1136 -8.29 -1.85 -10.57
N GLY A 1137 -7.79 -0.77 -9.96
CA GLY A 1137 -8.30 -0.24 -8.69
C GLY A 1137 -9.75 0.24 -8.78
N PRO A 1138 -10.07 1.21 -9.67
CA PRO A 1138 -11.45 1.65 -9.92
C PRO A 1138 -12.39 0.52 -10.37
N ILE A 1139 -11.90 -0.41 -11.20
CA ILE A 1139 -12.72 -1.55 -11.66
C ILE A 1139 -12.96 -2.58 -10.53
N ALA A 1140 -12.02 -2.74 -9.58
CA ALA A 1140 -12.25 -3.55 -8.38
C ALA A 1140 -13.36 -2.96 -7.49
N LEU A 1141 -13.47 -1.62 -7.43
CA LEU A 1141 -14.56 -0.94 -6.73
C LEU A 1141 -15.89 -1.13 -7.46
N LEU A 1142 -15.90 -0.97 -8.79
CA LEU A 1142 -17.09 -1.13 -9.64
C LEU A 1142 -17.64 -2.56 -9.59
N SER A 1143 -16.75 -3.55 -9.67
CA SER A 1143 -17.10 -4.97 -9.62
C SER A 1143 -17.57 -5.45 -8.24
N GLY A 1144 -17.39 -4.63 -7.19
CA GLY A 1144 -17.69 -5.02 -5.81
C GLY A 1144 -16.70 -6.04 -5.22
N LEU A 1145 -15.56 -6.29 -5.87
CA LEU A 1145 -14.50 -7.18 -5.38
C LEU A 1145 -13.63 -6.52 -4.30
N ASN A 1146 -13.50 -5.19 -4.33
CA ASN A 1146 -12.80 -4.42 -3.30
C ASN A 1146 -13.59 -3.16 -2.91
N PRO A 1147 -14.74 -3.29 -2.23
CA PRO A 1147 -15.59 -2.15 -1.88
C PRO A 1147 -15.06 -1.42 -0.62
N LYS A 1148 -13.79 -1.01 -0.65
CA LYS A 1148 -13.15 -0.25 0.44
C LYS A 1148 -13.41 1.25 0.25
N PRO A 1149 -14.00 1.94 1.25
CA PRO A 1149 -14.27 3.36 1.13
C PRO A 1149 -13.03 4.24 0.96
N SER A 1150 -11.91 3.88 1.60
CA SER A 1150 -10.64 4.58 1.43
C SER A 1150 -10.11 4.49 0.00
N SER A 1151 -10.28 3.33 -0.64
CA SER A 1151 -9.88 3.11 -2.04
C SER A 1151 -10.72 3.96 -2.99
N LEU A 1152 -12.02 4.13 -2.72
CA LEU A 1152 -12.90 5.00 -3.50
C LEU A 1152 -12.44 6.45 -3.46
N VAL A 1153 -12.23 6.99 -2.25
CA VAL A 1153 -11.80 8.39 -2.08
C VAL A 1153 -10.44 8.61 -2.73
N LEU A 1154 -9.50 7.68 -2.53
CA LEU A 1154 -8.16 7.74 -3.11
C LEU A 1154 -8.21 7.83 -4.64
N HIS A 1155 -8.86 6.88 -5.31
CA HIS A 1155 -8.91 6.87 -6.77
C HIS A 1155 -9.71 8.06 -7.33
N PHE A 1156 -10.80 8.45 -6.68
CA PHE A 1156 -11.60 9.59 -7.14
C PHE A 1156 -10.79 10.90 -7.12
N PHE A 1157 -10.04 11.18 -6.05
CA PHE A 1157 -9.16 12.34 -6.01
C PHE A 1157 -7.90 12.17 -6.86
N SER A 1158 -7.44 10.93 -7.10
CA SER A 1158 -6.35 10.68 -8.05
C SER A 1158 -6.73 11.08 -9.47
N VAL A 1159 -7.97 10.82 -9.91
CA VAL A 1159 -8.49 11.31 -11.20
C VAL A 1159 -8.51 12.84 -11.23
N ALA A 1160 -8.97 13.48 -10.15
CA ALA A 1160 -9.03 14.93 -10.09
C ALA A 1160 -7.63 15.57 -10.15
N ILE A 1161 -6.67 15.03 -9.41
CA ILE A 1161 -5.27 15.48 -9.44
C ILE A 1161 -4.64 15.22 -10.81
N PHE A 1162 -4.92 14.07 -11.43
CA PHE A 1162 -4.49 13.79 -12.80
C PHE A 1162 -5.04 14.82 -13.79
N GLY A 1163 -6.31 15.22 -13.64
CA GLY A 1163 -6.92 16.32 -14.41
C GLY A 1163 -6.22 17.67 -14.21
N VAL A 1164 -5.82 18.00 -12.98
CA VAL A 1164 -5.01 19.19 -12.69
C VAL A 1164 -3.66 19.12 -13.41
N GLY A 1165 -2.96 17.99 -13.33
CA GLY A 1165 -1.68 17.80 -14.04
C GLY A 1165 -1.81 18.02 -15.54
N ARG A 1166 -2.87 17.47 -16.16
CA ARG A 1166 -3.16 17.67 -17.59
C ARG A 1166 -3.40 19.13 -17.97
N LEU A 1167 -4.05 19.90 -17.10
CA LEU A 1167 -4.35 21.31 -17.34
C LEU A 1167 -3.13 22.22 -17.16
N LEU A 1168 -2.25 21.88 -16.22
CA LEU A 1168 -1.08 22.69 -15.88
C LEU A 1168 0.15 22.40 -16.75
N LEU A 1169 0.17 21.25 -17.44
CA LEU A 1169 1.28 20.88 -18.33
C LEU A 1169 1.01 21.26 -19.80
N PRO A 1170 2.05 21.62 -20.57
CA PRO A 1170 3.44 21.85 -20.14
C PRO A 1170 3.64 23.20 -19.42
N PHE A 1171 2.72 24.17 -19.59
CA PHE A 1171 2.81 25.48 -18.95
C PHE A 1171 1.50 25.91 -18.29
N PRO A 1172 1.55 26.35 -17.01
CA PRO A 1172 0.38 26.86 -16.32
C PRO A 1172 0.04 28.28 -16.81
N SER A 1173 -1.24 28.53 -17.12
CA SER A 1173 -1.76 29.88 -17.38
C SER A 1173 -2.75 30.27 -16.27
N PRO A 1174 -2.98 31.57 -15.98
CA PRO A 1174 -3.93 31.98 -14.95
C PRO A 1174 -5.32 31.36 -15.13
N GLN A 1175 -5.77 31.23 -16.38
CA GLN A 1175 -7.03 30.58 -16.73
C GLN A 1175 -6.99 29.07 -16.44
N ARG A 1176 -5.92 28.37 -16.83
CA ARG A 1176 -5.75 26.92 -16.59
C ARG A 1176 -5.59 26.60 -15.10
N SER A 1177 -4.89 27.44 -14.35
CA SER A 1177 -4.76 27.34 -12.89
C SER A 1177 -6.10 27.58 -12.19
N TRP A 1178 -6.91 28.51 -12.69
CA TRP A 1178 -8.26 28.72 -12.19
C TRP A 1178 -9.18 27.52 -12.44
N ILE A 1179 -9.14 26.95 -13.65
CA ILE A 1179 -9.90 25.73 -13.99
C ILE A 1179 -9.42 24.56 -13.14
N SER A 1180 -8.11 24.43 -12.89
CA SER A 1180 -7.52 23.40 -12.03
C SER A 1180 -8.01 23.48 -10.59
N LEU A 1181 -8.06 24.69 -10.01
CA LEU A 1181 -8.64 24.90 -8.68
C LEU A 1181 -10.12 24.52 -8.65
N ARG A 1182 -10.88 24.95 -9.67
CA ARG A 1182 -12.30 24.62 -9.79
C ARG A 1182 -12.52 23.11 -9.95
N LEU A 1183 -11.65 22.39 -10.65
CA LEU A 1183 -11.74 20.94 -10.83
C LEU A 1183 -11.68 20.21 -9.49
N ILE A 1184 -10.77 20.60 -8.59
CA ILE A 1184 -10.70 20.01 -7.23
C ILE A 1184 -11.92 20.39 -6.38
N LEU A 1185 -12.40 21.64 -6.49
CA LEU A 1185 -13.60 22.09 -5.78
C LEU A 1185 -14.86 21.34 -6.26
N ASP A 1186 -14.99 21.13 -7.57
CA ASP A 1186 -16.10 20.40 -8.18
C ASP A 1186 -16.05 18.91 -7.83
N ALA A 1187 -14.86 18.28 -7.89
CA ALA A 1187 -14.67 16.92 -7.43
C ALA A 1187 -15.11 16.77 -5.96
N SER A 1188 -14.71 17.71 -5.10
CA SER A 1188 -15.12 17.76 -3.69
C SER A 1188 -16.64 17.96 -3.55
N GLY A 1189 -17.23 18.84 -4.35
CA GLY A 1189 -18.68 19.10 -4.40
C GLY A 1189 -19.50 17.92 -4.91
N ILE A 1190 -18.90 17.00 -5.69
CA ILE A 1190 -19.53 15.76 -6.12
C ILE A 1190 -19.50 14.73 -4.99
N ILE A 1191 -18.33 14.44 -4.42
CA ILE A 1191 -18.14 13.28 -3.54
C ILE A 1191 -18.59 13.53 -2.10
N PHE A 1192 -18.33 14.70 -1.51
CA PHE A 1192 -18.62 14.94 -0.09
C PHE A 1192 -20.11 14.92 0.27
N PRO A 1193 -21.02 15.52 -0.52
CA PRO A 1193 -22.46 15.41 -0.23
C PRO A 1193 -22.94 13.95 -0.25
N ILE A 1194 -22.43 13.14 -1.18
CA ILE A 1194 -22.79 11.72 -1.29
C ILE A 1194 -22.25 10.94 -0.08
N LEU A 1195 -20.99 11.15 0.30
CA LEU A 1195 -20.38 10.55 1.50
C LEU A 1195 -21.12 10.96 2.79
N LYS A 1196 -21.56 12.21 2.88
CA LYS A 1196 -22.34 12.71 4.02
C LYS A 1196 -23.71 12.02 4.09
N ALA A 1197 -24.41 11.90 2.95
CA ALA A 1197 -25.71 11.22 2.86
C ALA A 1197 -25.62 9.73 3.24
N GLU A 1198 -24.51 9.06 2.91
CA GLU A 1198 -24.26 7.66 3.26
C GLU A 1198 -23.74 7.45 4.70
N GLY A 1199 -23.38 8.54 5.40
CA GLY A 1199 -22.91 8.54 6.78
C GLY A 1199 -21.41 8.20 6.92
N ALA A 1200 -20.56 9.09 6.38
CA ALA A 1200 -19.10 9.00 6.33
C ALA A 1200 -18.42 8.53 7.63
N ALA A 1201 -18.86 8.99 8.80
CA ALA A 1201 -18.29 8.59 10.08
C ALA A 1201 -18.47 7.08 10.34
N LYS A 1202 -19.67 6.52 10.09
CA LYS A 1202 -19.96 5.09 10.27
C LYS A 1202 -19.28 4.23 9.19
N MET A 1203 -19.02 4.80 8.01
CA MET A 1203 -18.33 4.13 6.91
C MET A 1203 -16.85 3.84 7.23
N VAL A 1204 -16.20 4.69 8.04
CA VAL A 1204 -14.81 4.54 8.49
C VAL A 1204 -14.71 3.88 9.87
N LEU A 1205 -15.61 4.24 10.81
CA LEU A 1205 -15.61 3.74 12.18
C LEU A 1205 -16.20 2.33 12.33
N SER A 1206 -16.92 1.80 11.33
CA SER A 1206 -17.42 0.41 11.39
C SER A 1206 -16.29 -0.61 11.47
N ALA A 1207 -15.08 -0.30 11.00
CA ALA A 1207 -13.90 -1.15 11.19
C ALA A 1207 -13.43 -1.24 12.65
N ALA A 1208 -13.88 -0.31 13.51
CA ALA A 1208 -13.54 -0.20 14.93
C ALA A 1208 -14.71 -0.52 15.88
N ASN A 1209 -15.90 -0.86 15.37
CA ASN A 1209 -17.10 -1.07 16.17
C ASN A 1209 -17.22 -2.55 16.63
N PRO A 1210 -17.39 -2.88 17.93
CA PRO A 1210 -17.46 -4.26 18.43
C PRO A 1210 -18.55 -5.12 17.78
N ALA A 1211 -19.64 -4.52 17.30
CA ALA A 1211 -20.70 -5.22 16.55
C ALA A 1211 -20.21 -5.80 15.20
N TYR A 1212 -19.13 -5.24 14.63
CA TYR A 1212 -18.43 -5.78 13.46
C TYR A 1212 -17.67 -7.08 13.75
N TYR A 1213 -17.41 -7.35 15.04
CA TYR A 1213 -16.67 -8.50 15.55
C TYR A 1213 -17.53 -9.52 16.30
N LYS A 1214 -18.84 -9.27 16.43
CA LYS A 1214 -19.80 -10.31 16.86
C LYS A 1214 -20.07 -11.25 15.69
N SER A 1215 -19.11 -12.12 15.42
CA SER A 1215 -19.42 -13.46 14.89
C SER A 1215 -20.39 -14.11 15.89
N PRO A 1216 -21.51 -14.69 15.46
CA PRO A 1216 -22.24 -15.59 16.32
C PRO A 1216 -21.37 -16.79 16.67
N PHE A 1217 -21.31 -17.12 17.94
CA PHE A 1217 -20.74 -18.36 18.42
C PHE A 1217 -21.58 -19.51 17.88
N LEU A 1218 -20.96 -20.48 17.20
CA LEU A 1218 -21.52 -21.81 17.00
C LEU A 1218 -21.28 -22.58 18.30
N HIS A 1219 -22.36 -22.88 19.04
CA HIS A 1219 -22.43 -24.09 19.84
C HIS A 1219 -22.86 -25.24 18.94
#